data_AF-A0A4W3I4Q6-F1
#
_entry.id   AF-A0A4W3I4Q6-F1
#
_cell.length_a   1.000
_cell.length_b   1.000
_cell.length_c   1.000
_cell.angle_alpha   90.00
_cell.angle_beta   90.00
_cell.angle_gamma   90.00
#
_symmetry.space_group_name_H-M   'P 1'
#
loop_
_entity.id
_entity.type
_entity.pdbx_description
1 polymer ?
#
loop_
_entity_poly.entity_id
_entity_poly.type
_entity_poly.pdbx_seq_one_letter_code
_entity_poly.pdbx_strand_id
1 'polypeptide(L)'
;AKSKHCRQEIAELYCLHREGKLMPEKVPRLCPLEGLTQHEQSSDYDSLELLPSHPIRIAFVLVVHGRGSRQLQRMFKAIYHQDHYYYIHVDKRSNYLHRQVLGFARQYPNVRVTSWRMATIWGGASLLTMYLRSMRDLLEMKDWSWDFFINLSAADYPIRTNDQLVTFLSRYRDMNFLKSHGRDNARFIRKQGLDRIFFECDTHMWRLGDRKIPEGVTVDGGSDWFLLNRKFMEYVTYSEDELVSHMKRFYAYTLLPAESFFHTVLENSHMCDTMVDNNLRITNWNRKLGCKCQYKHIVDWCGCSPNDFKPQDFHRFQQTARPTFFARKFEAAVNQEIVGQLDFYLFGNYPAGTTALKAYWENAYDEPDGVHSTSDIALTMYHSFARLGLKRTVASSHTNKEVNCRYYPMGHPVSVHFYFYADRFQGYLVRHHATNLATSKLETLETWVMPRKMFKISNPSSDFTRLQFAEIGTEWDAKERIFRNFGGLIGPMDEPIAMQKWGKGPNATVTVVWIDPVNVIAATYDIQIESGAEFTHYKPPLNLPLRPGLWTVKMLHRWAPVAETRFLVAPLTFSNRQPIRQEEALKLHSGPPKNAYMEQSFQALNNALNIHINPGQVEEAKHKAGLTGSQLENWVDSMVNSLWSAVDICASGPTSCPVTQTCSQTTWSSLSPDPKSELGPVKPDGRLR
;
A
#
# COMPACT_ATOMS: atom_id res chain seq x y z
N ALA A 1 15.16 20.24 6.11
CA ALA A 1 16.13 19.16 5.90
C ALA A 1 16.74 18.69 7.23
N LYS A 2 16.93 17.37 7.41
CA LYS A 2 17.41 16.77 8.68
C LYS A 2 18.93 16.61 8.68
N SER A 3 19.52 16.15 7.59
CA SER A 3 20.98 15.94 7.48
C SER A 3 21.73 17.24 7.15
N LYS A 4 23.01 17.31 7.55
CA LYS A 4 23.89 18.45 7.23
C LYS A 4 24.17 18.54 5.73
N HIS A 5 24.42 17.40 5.10
CA HIS A 5 24.64 17.29 3.66
C HIS A 5 23.47 17.89 2.87
N CYS A 6 22.23 17.51 3.22
CA CYS A 6 21.05 18.03 2.54
C CYS A 6 20.87 19.54 2.68
N ARG A 7 21.18 20.11 3.86
CA ARG A 7 21.16 21.57 4.06
C ARG A 7 22.18 22.28 3.18
N GLN A 8 23.37 21.69 3.02
CA GLN A 8 24.42 22.26 2.18
C GLN A 8 24.02 22.26 0.70
N GLU A 9 23.53 21.13 0.18
CA GLU A 9 23.11 21.03 -1.22
C GLU A 9 21.95 21.97 -1.55
N ILE A 10 20.97 22.10 -0.63
CA ILE A 10 19.87 23.07 -0.78
C ILE A 10 20.42 24.49 -0.94
N ALA A 11 21.39 24.89 -0.12
CA ALA A 11 21.99 26.23 -0.18
C ALA A 11 22.78 26.44 -1.48
N GLU A 12 23.59 25.46 -1.89
CA GLU A 12 24.39 25.51 -3.11
C GLU A 12 23.51 25.63 -4.37
N LEU A 13 22.47 24.80 -4.48
CA LEU A 13 21.54 24.83 -5.61
C LEU A 13 20.76 26.15 -5.67
N TYR A 14 20.35 26.66 -4.52
CA TYR A 14 19.70 27.98 -4.45
C TYR A 14 20.64 29.09 -4.95
N CYS A 15 21.90 29.10 -4.53
CA CYS A 15 22.89 30.08 -5.00
C CYS A 15 23.16 29.94 -6.51
N LEU A 16 23.36 28.72 -7.03
CA LEU A 16 23.57 28.48 -8.46
C LEU A 16 22.38 28.96 -9.30
N HIS A 17 21.16 28.78 -8.82
CA HIS A 17 19.96 29.31 -9.49
C HIS A 17 19.91 30.83 -9.47
N ARG A 18 20.21 31.44 -8.31
CA ARG A 18 20.27 32.89 -8.19
C ARG A 18 21.31 33.55 -9.10
N GLU A 19 22.39 32.85 -9.40
CA GLU A 19 23.43 33.29 -10.33
C GLU A 19 23.08 33.03 -11.80
N GLY A 20 21.90 32.47 -12.12
CA GLY A 20 21.51 32.12 -13.49
C GLY A 20 22.30 30.93 -14.06
N LYS A 21 22.99 30.17 -13.21
CA LYS A 21 23.89 29.10 -13.62
C LYS A 21 23.28 27.72 -13.55
N LEU A 22 22.06 27.54 -13.03
CA LEU A 22 21.45 26.22 -12.79
C LEU A 22 20.49 25.76 -13.89
N MET A 23 19.61 26.63 -14.39
CA MET A 23 18.52 26.28 -15.30
C MET A 23 18.82 26.80 -16.72
N PRO A 24 18.46 26.06 -17.79
CA PRO A 24 18.53 26.58 -19.16
C PRO A 24 17.47 27.67 -19.37
N GLU A 25 17.83 28.76 -20.04
CA GLU A 25 16.89 29.85 -20.37
C GLU A 25 16.24 29.70 -21.75
N LYS A 26 16.99 29.16 -22.73
CA LYS A 26 16.54 28.92 -24.10
C LYS A 26 16.90 27.51 -24.52
N VAL A 27 15.99 26.85 -25.21
CA VAL A 27 16.18 25.49 -25.73
C VAL A 27 15.65 25.42 -27.16
N PRO A 28 16.41 24.86 -28.12
CA PRO A 28 15.95 24.78 -29.50
C PRO A 28 14.84 23.74 -29.67
N ARG A 29 13.88 24.07 -30.53
CA ARG A 29 12.88 23.12 -31.05
C ARG A 29 13.37 22.56 -32.38
N LEU A 30 13.49 21.23 -32.45
CA LEU A 30 13.96 20.48 -33.62
C LEU A 30 12.79 19.92 -34.45
N CYS A 31 11.58 19.94 -33.91
CA CYS A 31 10.37 19.51 -34.61
C CYS A 31 10.06 20.46 -35.77
N PRO A 32 9.92 19.96 -37.02
CA PRO A 32 9.59 20.79 -38.18
C PRO A 32 8.12 21.22 -38.24
N LEU A 33 7.26 20.68 -37.36
CA LEU A 33 5.82 20.94 -37.37
C LEU A 33 5.47 22.17 -36.52
N GLU A 34 4.56 23.00 -37.05
CA GLU A 34 4.07 24.21 -36.37
C GLU A 34 3.09 23.91 -35.20
N GLY A 35 2.65 22.66 -35.03
CA GLY A 35 1.70 22.24 -33.99
C GLY A 35 1.81 20.76 -33.62
N LEU A 36 0.84 20.27 -32.83
CA LEU A 36 0.75 18.86 -32.41
C LEU A 36 0.18 18.00 -33.54
N THR A 37 0.83 16.86 -33.83
CA THR A 37 0.27 15.81 -34.68
C THR A 37 -0.75 14.97 -33.94
N GLN A 38 -1.92 14.76 -34.54
CA GLN A 38 -2.93 13.83 -34.05
C GLN A 38 -2.99 12.63 -35.00
N HIS A 39 -2.43 11.51 -34.55
CA HIS A 39 -2.61 10.23 -35.23
C HIS A 39 -3.84 9.54 -34.68
N GLU A 40 -4.87 9.41 -35.52
CA GLU A 40 -6.05 8.60 -35.20
C GLU A 40 -5.73 7.11 -35.35
N GLN A 41 -6.14 6.32 -34.37
CA GLN A 41 -5.95 4.87 -34.37
C GLN A 41 -7.27 4.19 -34.61
N SER A 42 -7.29 3.22 -35.52
CA SER A 42 -8.48 2.37 -35.68
C SER A 42 -8.76 1.62 -34.38
N SER A 43 -10.00 1.75 -33.89
CA SER A 43 -10.54 0.99 -32.76
C SER A 43 -11.15 -0.35 -33.19
N ASP A 44 -10.91 -0.78 -34.43
CA ASP A 44 -11.44 -2.03 -34.96
C ASP A 44 -10.69 -3.25 -34.39
N TYR A 45 -11.24 -3.78 -33.30
CA TYR A 45 -10.69 -4.94 -32.60
C TYR A 45 -10.81 -6.24 -33.40
N ASP A 46 -11.71 -6.32 -34.38
CA ASP A 46 -11.85 -7.50 -35.25
C ASP A 46 -10.60 -7.67 -36.14
N SER A 47 -9.89 -6.57 -36.41
CA SER A 47 -8.61 -6.59 -37.13
C SER A 47 -7.40 -7.04 -36.28
N LEU A 48 -7.58 -7.31 -34.98
CA LEU A 48 -6.50 -7.72 -34.06
C LEU A 48 -6.39 -9.25 -33.86
N GLU A 49 -7.21 -10.04 -34.55
CA GLU A 49 -7.25 -11.50 -34.41
C GLU A 49 -6.16 -12.24 -35.21
N LEU A 50 -5.56 -11.60 -36.22
CA LEU A 50 -4.49 -12.19 -37.02
C LEU A 50 -3.12 -11.89 -36.41
N LEU A 51 -2.36 -12.95 -36.09
CA LEU A 51 -0.99 -12.82 -35.61
C LEU A 51 -0.09 -12.18 -36.69
N PRO A 52 0.76 -11.21 -36.33
CA PRO A 52 1.64 -10.55 -37.28
C PRO A 52 2.78 -11.48 -37.73
N SER A 53 3.23 -11.33 -38.98
CA SER A 53 4.38 -12.06 -39.52
C SER A 53 5.70 -11.72 -38.81
N HIS A 54 5.79 -10.52 -38.25
CA HIS A 54 6.96 -10.02 -37.51
C HIS A 54 6.50 -9.42 -36.16
N PRO A 55 6.21 -10.28 -35.17
CA PRO A 55 5.72 -9.83 -33.86
C PRO A 55 6.77 -9.00 -33.13
N ILE A 56 6.33 -7.90 -32.53
CA ILE A 56 7.16 -7.09 -31.64
C ILE A 56 7.49 -7.83 -30.34
N ARG A 57 8.67 -7.56 -29.79
CA ARG A 57 9.13 -8.03 -28.49
C ARG A 57 9.15 -6.88 -27.50
N ILE A 58 8.60 -7.08 -26.31
CA ILE A 58 8.38 -6.00 -25.34
C ILE A 58 9.39 -6.08 -24.21
N ALA A 59 10.00 -4.95 -23.85
CA ALA A 59 10.70 -4.75 -22.58
C ALA A 59 9.77 -4.10 -21.55
N PHE A 60 9.25 -4.91 -20.63
CA PHE A 60 8.49 -4.43 -19.48
C PHE A 60 9.42 -3.95 -18.38
N VAL A 61 9.31 -2.68 -17.98
CA VAL A 61 9.97 -2.15 -16.79
C VAL A 61 8.98 -2.09 -15.64
N LEU A 62 9.14 -3.00 -14.69
CA LEU A 62 8.29 -3.09 -13.51
C LEU A 62 8.90 -2.27 -12.38
N VAL A 63 8.22 -1.20 -11.96
CA VAL A 63 8.69 -0.30 -10.90
C VAL A 63 7.84 -0.54 -9.66
N VAL A 64 8.39 -1.30 -8.70
CA VAL A 64 7.60 -1.90 -7.62
C VAL A 64 8.11 -1.52 -6.23
N HIS A 65 7.19 -1.41 -5.27
CA HIS A 65 7.46 -1.14 -3.87
C HIS A 65 6.36 -1.74 -2.98
N GLY A 66 6.56 -1.73 -1.67
CA GLY A 66 5.57 -2.19 -0.70
C GLY A 66 5.66 -3.69 -0.40
N ARG A 67 4.52 -4.31 -0.08
CA ARG A 67 4.44 -5.69 0.46
C ARG A 67 3.64 -6.67 -0.40
N GLY A 68 2.90 -6.20 -1.41
CA GLY A 68 2.01 -7.02 -2.26
C GLY A 68 2.73 -7.93 -3.26
N SER A 69 3.62 -8.81 -2.79
CA SER A 69 4.42 -9.73 -3.59
C SER A 69 3.55 -10.70 -4.39
N ARG A 70 2.54 -11.31 -3.76
CA ARG A 70 1.63 -12.27 -4.41
C ARG A 70 0.78 -11.64 -5.52
N GLN A 71 0.34 -10.38 -5.32
CA GLN A 71 -0.36 -9.63 -6.36
C GLN A 71 0.58 -9.29 -7.53
N LEU A 72 1.84 -8.91 -7.25
CA LEU A 72 2.85 -8.71 -8.29
C LEU A 72 3.10 -10.00 -9.08
N GLN A 73 3.26 -11.14 -8.42
CA GLN A 73 3.44 -12.43 -9.07
C GLN A 73 2.22 -12.81 -9.93
N ARG A 74 1.00 -12.57 -9.44
CA ARG A 74 -0.23 -12.79 -10.21
C ARG A 74 -0.29 -11.93 -11.48
N MET A 75 0.01 -10.63 -11.37
CA MET A 75 0.08 -9.74 -12.53
C MET A 75 1.19 -10.16 -13.49
N PHE A 76 2.38 -10.49 -12.98
CA PHE A 76 3.50 -10.99 -13.76
C PHE A 76 3.10 -12.25 -14.56
N LYS A 77 2.41 -13.20 -13.92
CA LYS A 77 1.88 -14.42 -14.55
C LYS A 77 0.97 -14.11 -15.74
N ALA A 78 0.12 -13.08 -15.61
CA ALA A 78 -0.81 -12.65 -16.66
C ALA A 78 -0.10 -12.00 -17.86
N ILE A 79 0.96 -11.21 -17.63
CA ILE A 79 1.69 -10.53 -18.71
C ILE A 79 2.83 -11.38 -19.31
N TYR A 80 3.27 -12.44 -18.63
CA TYR A 80 4.42 -13.23 -19.07
C TYR A 80 4.25 -13.88 -20.44
N HIS A 81 5.24 -13.71 -21.30
CA HIS A 81 5.52 -14.50 -22.49
C HIS A 81 7.03 -14.66 -22.63
N GLN A 82 7.49 -15.82 -23.12
CA GLN A 82 8.92 -16.14 -23.25
C GLN A 82 9.70 -15.21 -24.19
N ASP A 83 9.02 -14.61 -25.16
CA ASP A 83 9.66 -13.73 -26.15
C ASP A 83 9.85 -12.28 -25.66
N HIS A 84 9.17 -11.90 -24.58
CA HIS A 84 9.30 -10.58 -23.97
C HIS A 84 10.39 -10.57 -22.90
N TYR A 85 10.70 -9.39 -22.40
CA TYR A 85 11.73 -9.14 -21.41
C TYR A 85 11.17 -8.37 -20.22
N TYR A 86 11.63 -8.68 -19.01
CA TYR A 86 11.12 -8.09 -17.78
C TYR A 86 12.29 -7.55 -16.96
N TYR A 87 12.38 -6.23 -16.86
CA TYR A 87 13.40 -5.56 -16.05
C TYR A 87 12.77 -4.92 -14.82
N ILE A 88 13.10 -5.43 -13.65
CA ILE A 88 12.36 -5.12 -12.42
C ILE A 88 13.21 -4.22 -11.53
N HIS A 89 12.73 -3.01 -11.28
CA HIS A 89 13.26 -2.13 -10.24
C HIS A 89 12.42 -2.28 -8.97
N VAL A 90 13.10 -2.53 -7.85
CA VAL A 90 12.46 -2.57 -6.53
C VAL A 90 13.01 -1.44 -5.66
N ASP A 91 12.11 -0.58 -5.16
CA ASP A 91 12.46 0.55 -4.30
C ASP A 91 13.43 0.13 -3.18
N LYS A 92 14.45 0.96 -2.93
CA LYS A 92 15.53 0.69 -1.96
C LYS A 92 15.02 0.37 -0.55
N ARG A 93 13.83 0.87 -0.18
CA ARG A 93 13.19 0.66 1.12
C ARG A 93 12.39 -0.63 1.22
N SER A 94 12.12 -1.31 0.10
CA SER A 94 11.26 -2.51 0.02
C SER A 94 12.08 -3.82 -0.06
N ASN A 95 12.87 -4.12 0.97
CA ASN A 95 13.79 -5.27 0.95
C ASN A 95 13.11 -6.64 0.89
N TYR A 96 12.03 -6.85 1.62
CA TYR A 96 11.20 -8.06 1.49
C TYR A 96 10.78 -8.31 0.04
N LEU A 97 10.17 -7.31 -0.61
CA LEU A 97 9.72 -7.45 -1.99
C LEU A 97 10.88 -7.73 -2.93
N HIS A 98 12.04 -7.10 -2.69
CA HIS A 98 13.25 -7.37 -3.47
C HIS A 98 13.72 -8.83 -3.34
N ARG A 99 13.68 -9.42 -2.13
CA ARG A 99 13.97 -10.85 -1.94
C ARG A 99 13.00 -11.74 -2.71
N GLN A 100 11.70 -11.42 -2.69
CA GLN A 100 10.68 -12.17 -3.44
C GLN A 100 10.91 -12.08 -4.96
N VAL A 101 11.21 -10.88 -5.45
CA VAL A 101 11.51 -10.63 -6.87
C VAL A 101 12.76 -11.37 -7.33
N LEU A 102 13.86 -11.32 -6.56
CA LEU A 102 15.06 -12.11 -6.84
C LEU A 102 14.75 -13.61 -6.88
N GLY A 103 13.86 -14.09 -6.00
CA GLY A 103 13.47 -15.49 -5.93
C GLY A 103 12.84 -16.01 -7.21
N PHE A 104 11.91 -15.26 -7.82
CA PHE A 104 11.29 -15.69 -9.08
C PHE A 104 12.07 -15.26 -10.33
N ALA A 105 12.80 -14.14 -10.31
CA ALA A 105 13.60 -13.71 -11.45
C ALA A 105 14.66 -14.76 -11.85
N ARG A 106 15.23 -15.49 -10.88
CA ARG A 106 16.19 -16.57 -11.14
C ARG A 106 15.62 -17.76 -11.91
N GLN A 107 14.29 -17.89 -11.97
CA GLN A 107 13.62 -19.02 -12.63
C GLN A 107 13.45 -18.82 -14.14
N TYR A 108 13.62 -17.57 -14.63
CA TYR A 108 13.31 -17.20 -16.01
C TYR A 108 14.46 -16.42 -16.64
N PRO A 109 15.04 -16.87 -17.78
CA PRO A 109 16.21 -16.23 -18.38
C PRO A 109 15.93 -14.83 -18.96
N ASN A 110 14.67 -14.52 -19.29
CA ASN A 110 14.20 -13.24 -19.81
C ASN A 110 13.74 -12.27 -18.71
N VAL A 111 14.07 -12.54 -17.44
CA VAL A 111 13.76 -11.67 -16.29
C VAL A 111 15.05 -11.24 -15.61
N ARG A 112 15.21 -9.93 -15.42
CA ARG A 112 16.37 -9.33 -14.73
C ARG A 112 15.90 -8.33 -13.69
N VAL A 113 16.68 -8.17 -12.62
CA VAL A 113 16.45 -7.18 -11.57
C VAL A 113 17.54 -6.12 -11.68
N THR A 114 17.21 -4.85 -11.50
CA THR A 114 18.20 -3.78 -11.50
C THR A 114 19.26 -4.03 -10.42
N SER A 115 20.54 -3.94 -10.77
CA SER A 115 21.64 -4.07 -9.80
C SER A 115 21.70 -2.88 -8.84
N TRP A 116 21.16 -1.75 -9.27
CA TRP A 116 21.00 -0.51 -8.52
C TRP A 116 19.54 -0.34 -8.08
N ARG A 117 19.32 0.35 -6.96
CA ARG A 117 18.00 0.60 -6.40
C ARG A 117 17.95 2.03 -5.87
N MET A 118 16.88 2.75 -6.20
CA MET A 118 16.64 4.13 -5.76
C MET A 118 15.44 4.14 -4.80
N ALA A 119 15.38 5.12 -3.91
CA ALA A 119 14.20 5.39 -3.09
C ALA A 119 13.26 6.30 -3.90
N THR A 120 12.42 5.71 -4.75
CA THR A 120 11.54 6.43 -5.68
C THR A 120 10.30 6.93 -4.93
N ILE A 121 10.47 8.01 -4.18
CA ILE A 121 9.38 8.67 -3.44
C ILE A 121 8.32 9.22 -4.39
N TRP A 122 7.09 9.38 -3.90
CA TRP A 122 6.01 9.98 -4.69
C TRP A 122 6.42 11.38 -5.15
N GLY A 123 6.30 11.66 -6.45
CA GLY A 123 6.70 12.94 -7.05
C GLY A 123 8.21 13.19 -7.18
N GLY A 124 9.06 12.26 -6.71
CA GLY A 124 10.51 12.41 -6.70
C GLY A 124 11.13 12.54 -8.09
N ALA A 125 12.19 13.34 -8.18
CA ALA A 125 13.05 13.45 -9.36
C ALA A 125 13.70 12.10 -9.74
N SER A 126 13.98 11.27 -8.73
CA SER A 126 14.60 9.95 -8.85
C SER A 126 13.80 8.97 -9.70
N LEU A 127 12.48 9.18 -9.90
CA LEU A 127 11.68 8.35 -10.80
C LEU A 127 12.12 8.49 -12.26
N LEU A 128 12.38 9.72 -12.72
CA LEU A 128 12.89 9.93 -14.08
C LEU A 128 14.34 9.43 -14.20
N THR A 129 15.19 9.67 -13.19
CA THR A 129 16.55 9.13 -13.17
C THR A 129 16.56 7.61 -13.27
N MET A 130 15.65 6.94 -12.55
CA MET A 130 15.45 5.49 -12.62
C MET A 130 15.07 5.07 -14.05
N TYR A 131 14.05 5.71 -14.66
CA TYR A 131 13.68 5.37 -16.03
C TYR A 131 14.84 5.55 -17.02
N LEU A 132 15.49 6.71 -17.02
CA LEU A 132 16.62 6.98 -17.94
C LEU A 132 17.77 5.98 -17.76
N ARG A 133 18.04 5.54 -16.53
CA ARG A 133 19.06 4.52 -16.27
C ARG A 133 18.62 3.14 -16.75
N SER A 134 17.37 2.73 -16.50
CA SER A 134 16.83 1.47 -17.01
C SER A 134 16.79 1.45 -18.55
N MET A 135 16.49 2.57 -19.19
CA MET A 135 16.54 2.73 -20.65
C MET A 135 17.95 2.46 -21.19
N ARG A 136 18.98 3.07 -20.58
CA ARG A 136 20.38 2.81 -20.92
C ARG A 136 20.75 1.34 -20.73
N ASP A 137 20.46 0.78 -19.55
CA ASP A 137 20.79 -0.63 -19.26
C ASP A 137 20.16 -1.57 -20.30
N LEU A 138 18.89 -1.37 -20.66
CA LEU A 138 18.19 -2.17 -21.68
C LEU A 138 18.76 -2.04 -23.08
N LEU A 139 19.27 -0.85 -23.46
CA LEU A 139 19.91 -0.62 -24.75
C LEU A 139 21.30 -1.28 -24.82
N GLU A 140 21.99 -1.39 -23.69
CA GLU A 140 23.32 -2.03 -23.59
C GLU A 140 23.25 -3.57 -23.50
N MET A 141 22.10 -4.14 -23.13
CA MET A 141 21.86 -5.60 -23.12
C MET A 141 21.72 -6.16 -24.54
N LYS A 142 22.84 -6.50 -25.17
CA LYS A 142 22.90 -7.00 -26.55
C LYS A 142 22.16 -8.33 -26.79
N ASP A 143 21.93 -9.11 -25.74
CA ASP A 143 21.19 -10.37 -25.82
C ASP A 143 19.66 -10.18 -25.76
N TRP A 144 19.20 -8.96 -25.51
CA TRP A 144 17.77 -8.60 -25.46
C TRP A 144 17.37 -7.73 -26.66
N SER A 145 16.72 -8.35 -27.65
CA SER A 145 16.20 -7.68 -28.85
C SER A 145 14.73 -7.30 -28.66
N TRP A 146 14.49 -6.10 -28.14
CA TRP A 146 13.15 -5.56 -27.86
C TRP A 146 12.82 -4.36 -28.76
N ASP A 147 11.53 -4.16 -29.05
CA ASP A 147 10.99 -3.09 -29.91
C ASP A 147 10.31 -1.97 -29.11
N PHE A 148 9.66 -2.30 -28.00
CA PHE A 148 8.91 -1.38 -27.15
C PHE A 148 9.32 -1.45 -25.70
N PHE A 149 9.28 -0.30 -25.03
CA PHE A 149 9.34 -0.17 -23.58
C PHE A 149 7.96 0.12 -23.03
N ILE A 150 7.58 -0.61 -21.96
CA ILE A 150 6.33 -0.40 -21.24
C ILE A 150 6.63 -0.36 -19.74
N ASN A 151 6.27 0.75 -19.08
CA ASN A 151 6.36 0.84 -17.62
C ASN A 151 5.07 0.38 -16.93
N LEU A 152 5.20 -0.42 -15.86
CA LEU A 152 4.09 -0.88 -15.03
C LEU A 152 4.46 -0.80 -13.54
N SER A 153 3.49 -0.52 -12.68
CA SER A 153 3.63 -0.70 -11.22
C SER A 153 3.09 -2.06 -10.78
N ALA A 154 3.29 -2.41 -9.51
CA ALA A 154 2.65 -3.58 -8.89
C ALA A 154 1.11 -3.46 -8.78
N ALA A 155 0.54 -2.27 -9.06
CA ALA A 155 -0.90 -1.99 -9.00
C ALA A 155 -1.53 -1.82 -10.40
N ASP A 156 -0.79 -2.10 -11.47
CA ASP A 156 -1.34 -2.21 -12.82
C ASP A 156 -1.85 -3.64 -13.07
N TYR A 157 -2.76 -3.82 -14.04
CA TYR A 157 -3.17 -5.13 -14.53
C TYR A 157 -3.52 -5.03 -16.03
N PRO A 158 -3.25 -6.08 -16.85
CA PRO A 158 -3.73 -6.11 -18.23
C PRO A 158 -5.27 -6.18 -18.28
N ILE A 159 -5.87 -5.53 -19.27
CA ILE A 159 -7.31 -5.59 -19.56
C ILE A 159 -7.61 -6.17 -20.96
N ARG A 160 -6.57 -6.61 -21.67
CA ARG A 160 -6.60 -7.30 -22.97
C ARG A 160 -5.50 -8.36 -22.96
N THR A 161 -5.57 -9.33 -23.86
CA THR A 161 -4.59 -10.43 -23.91
C THR A 161 -3.25 -9.95 -24.46
N ASN A 162 -2.19 -10.74 -24.21
CA ASN A 162 -0.87 -10.50 -24.80
C ASN A 162 -0.91 -10.46 -26.33
N ASP A 163 -1.67 -11.37 -26.95
CA ASP A 163 -1.71 -11.49 -28.41
C ASP A 163 -2.33 -10.24 -29.03
N GLN A 164 -3.42 -9.71 -28.45
CA GLN A 164 -4.01 -8.44 -28.86
C GLN A 164 -3.02 -7.27 -28.72
N LEU A 165 -2.24 -7.24 -27.64
CA LEU A 165 -1.21 -6.20 -27.43
C LEU A 165 -0.11 -6.29 -28.48
N VAL A 166 0.41 -7.49 -28.74
CA VAL A 166 1.46 -7.75 -29.73
C VAL A 166 0.98 -7.40 -31.13
N THR A 167 -0.23 -7.83 -31.52
CA THR A 167 -0.80 -7.50 -32.84
C THR A 167 -0.94 -5.99 -33.01
N PHE A 168 -1.50 -5.29 -32.01
CA PHE A 168 -1.69 -3.85 -32.07
C PHE A 168 -0.35 -3.09 -32.17
N LEU A 169 0.62 -3.41 -31.32
CA LEU A 169 1.92 -2.72 -31.33
C LEU A 169 2.76 -3.08 -32.56
N SER A 170 2.59 -4.27 -33.13
CA SER A 170 3.26 -4.64 -34.39
C SER A 170 2.77 -3.80 -35.56
N ARG A 171 1.49 -3.43 -35.57
CA ARG A 171 0.90 -2.53 -36.58
C ARG A 171 1.39 -1.09 -36.44
N TYR A 172 1.59 -0.61 -35.22
CA TYR A 172 1.98 0.79 -34.92
C TYR A 172 3.40 0.89 -34.36
N ARG A 173 4.33 0.09 -34.90
CA ARG A 173 5.67 -0.11 -34.30
C ARG A 173 6.55 1.14 -34.22
N ASP A 174 6.32 2.09 -35.12
CA ASP A 174 7.07 3.34 -35.20
C ASP A 174 6.44 4.48 -34.38
N MET A 175 5.35 4.21 -33.63
CA MET A 175 4.62 5.21 -32.84
C MET A 175 5.05 5.22 -31.37
N ASN A 176 4.85 6.36 -30.71
CA ASN A 176 5.05 6.57 -29.28
C ASN A 176 3.72 6.94 -28.61
N PHE A 177 3.39 6.27 -27.51
CA PHE A 177 2.07 6.34 -26.88
C PHE A 177 2.16 7.06 -25.54
N LEU A 178 1.88 8.36 -25.58
CA LEU A 178 1.85 9.26 -24.43
C LEU A 178 0.43 9.79 -24.26
N LYS A 179 0.06 10.23 -23.05
CA LYS A 179 -1.24 10.88 -22.84
C LYS A 179 -1.03 12.25 -22.25
N SER A 180 -1.43 13.27 -23.00
CA SER A 180 -1.40 14.67 -22.60
C SER A 180 -2.60 15.00 -21.70
N HIS A 181 -2.49 16.09 -20.95
CA HIS A 181 -3.51 16.51 -20.00
C HIS A 181 -4.80 17.03 -20.67
N GLY A 182 -4.73 17.43 -21.94
CA GLY A 182 -5.86 17.82 -22.80
C GLY A 182 -6.67 19.03 -22.29
N ARG A 183 -6.01 19.99 -21.63
CA ARG A 183 -6.65 21.17 -21.00
C ARG A 183 -5.82 22.43 -21.27
N ASP A 184 -6.13 23.54 -20.59
CA ASP A 184 -5.30 24.75 -20.59
C ASP A 184 -3.87 24.46 -20.09
N ASN A 185 -2.87 24.67 -20.95
CA ASN A 185 -1.47 24.35 -20.69
C ASN A 185 -0.86 25.23 -19.59
N ALA A 186 -1.18 26.53 -19.58
CA ALA A 186 -0.68 27.44 -18.54
C ALA A 186 -1.15 27.01 -17.13
N ARG A 187 -2.39 26.53 -17.01
CA ARG A 187 -2.91 25.93 -15.77
C ARG A 187 -2.24 24.59 -15.45
N PHE A 188 -1.88 23.77 -16.44
CA PHE A 188 -1.14 22.53 -16.22
C PHE A 188 0.24 22.84 -15.61
N ILE A 189 1.04 23.72 -16.22
CA ILE A 189 2.35 24.17 -15.74
C ILE A 189 2.28 24.59 -14.26
N ARG A 190 1.33 25.47 -13.91
CA ARG A 190 1.16 25.96 -12.53
C ARG A 190 0.71 24.86 -11.56
N LYS A 191 -0.11 23.90 -11.99
CA LYS A 191 -0.60 22.82 -11.12
C LYS A 191 0.45 21.74 -10.86
N GLN A 192 1.29 21.47 -11.84
CA GLN A 192 2.42 20.55 -11.73
C GLN A 192 3.61 21.18 -10.99
N GLY A 193 3.62 22.50 -10.82
CA GLY A 193 4.76 23.21 -10.24
C GLY A 193 5.97 23.21 -11.17
N LEU A 194 5.75 23.14 -12.50
CA LEU A 194 6.85 23.17 -13.49
C LEU A 194 7.57 24.52 -13.49
N ASP A 195 6.91 25.58 -13.04
CA ASP A 195 7.44 26.93 -12.79
C ASP A 195 8.19 27.05 -11.44
N ARG A 196 8.41 25.94 -10.72
CA ARG A 196 9.14 25.89 -9.45
C ARG A 196 10.35 24.97 -9.55
N ILE A 197 11.35 25.26 -8.72
CA ILE A 197 12.51 24.40 -8.53
C ILE A 197 12.26 23.48 -7.35
N PHE A 198 12.51 22.20 -7.58
CA PHE A 198 12.51 21.19 -6.54
C PHE A 198 13.87 20.49 -6.45
N PHE A 199 14.19 20.00 -5.26
CA PHE A 199 15.37 19.20 -5.03
C PHE A 199 15.03 17.98 -4.18
N GLU A 200 15.39 16.79 -4.67
CA GLU A 200 15.18 15.54 -3.94
C GLU A 200 16.36 15.25 -3.02
N CYS A 201 16.12 15.27 -1.71
CA CYS A 201 17.15 14.98 -0.73
C CYS A 201 16.54 14.56 0.62
N ASP A 202 17.25 13.70 1.39
CA ASP A 202 16.73 13.08 2.62
C ASP A 202 15.36 12.36 2.41
N THR A 203 15.14 11.75 1.25
CA THR A 203 13.85 11.13 0.86
C THR A 203 12.65 12.10 0.91
N HIS A 204 12.90 13.37 0.58
CA HIS A 204 11.88 14.42 0.51
C HIS A 204 12.11 15.33 -0.71
N MET A 205 11.04 15.87 -1.31
CA MET A 205 11.12 16.88 -2.37
C MET A 205 10.96 18.30 -1.81
N TRP A 206 12.09 19.00 -1.67
CA TRP A 206 12.15 20.38 -1.18
C TRP A 206 11.83 21.37 -2.28
N ARG A 207 10.90 22.30 -2.05
CA ARG A 207 10.64 23.41 -2.98
C ARG A 207 11.58 24.58 -2.69
N LEU A 208 12.42 24.95 -3.64
CA LEU A 208 13.50 25.94 -3.43
C LEU A 208 13.17 27.35 -3.93
N GLY A 209 12.19 27.50 -4.81
CA GLY A 209 11.78 28.80 -5.34
C GLY A 209 11.22 28.70 -6.75
N ASP A 210 11.19 29.85 -7.42
CA ASP A 210 10.55 30.01 -8.73
C ASP A 210 11.59 29.92 -9.85
N ARG A 211 11.17 29.43 -11.01
CA ARG A 211 11.96 29.46 -12.25
C ARG A 211 11.09 29.80 -13.45
N LYS A 212 11.74 30.25 -14.52
CA LYS A 212 11.10 30.45 -15.82
C LYS A 212 11.01 29.12 -16.58
N ILE A 213 9.99 29.01 -17.42
CA ILE A 213 9.93 27.97 -18.44
C ILE A 213 10.88 28.38 -19.57
N PRO A 214 11.76 27.49 -20.07
CA PRO A 214 12.71 27.85 -21.13
C PRO A 214 11.99 28.30 -22.41
N GLU A 215 12.50 29.35 -23.05
CA GLU A 215 11.98 29.81 -24.33
C GLU A 215 12.39 28.85 -25.46
N GLY A 216 11.58 28.81 -26.52
CA GLY A 216 11.87 28.04 -27.73
C GLY A 216 11.28 26.62 -27.77
N VAL A 217 10.84 26.07 -26.63
CA VAL A 217 10.20 24.76 -26.55
C VAL A 217 8.73 24.85 -26.15
N THR A 218 7.93 23.92 -26.68
CA THR A 218 6.55 23.70 -26.23
C THR A 218 6.57 22.71 -25.07
N VAL A 219 6.16 23.15 -23.88
CA VAL A 219 6.00 22.25 -22.72
C VAL A 219 4.63 21.61 -22.77
N ASP A 220 4.61 20.28 -22.65
CA ASP A 220 3.39 19.49 -22.45
C ASP A 220 3.63 18.38 -21.41
N GLY A 221 2.56 17.76 -20.95
CA GLY A 221 2.61 16.58 -20.09
C GLY A 221 1.24 15.99 -19.79
N GLY A 222 1.23 14.94 -18.98
CA GLY A 222 0.02 14.27 -18.52
C GLY A 222 0.36 13.04 -17.71
N SER A 223 0.09 11.86 -18.27
CA SER A 223 0.38 10.59 -17.58
C SER A 223 1.85 10.19 -17.68
N ASP A 224 2.43 9.75 -16.57
CA ASP A 224 3.76 9.12 -16.50
C ASP A 224 3.76 7.62 -16.90
N TRP A 225 2.59 7.05 -17.21
CA TRP A 225 2.44 5.73 -17.80
C TRP A 225 2.38 5.83 -19.32
N PHE A 226 3.27 5.12 -20.02
CA PHE A 226 3.45 5.26 -21.47
C PHE A 226 3.98 3.98 -22.12
N LEU A 227 4.01 3.98 -23.45
CA LEU A 227 4.73 2.99 -24.25
C LEU A 227 5.60 3.74 -25.26
N LEU A 228 6.90 3.47 -25.26
CA LEU A 228 7.86 4.14 -26.14
C LEU A 228 8.55 3.12 -27.04
N ASN A 229 8.71 3.45 -28.32
CA ASN A 229 9.47 2.59 -29.21
C ASN A 229 10.98 2.73 -28.96
N ARG A 230 11.75 1.74 -29.41
CA ARG A 230 13.20 1.69 -29.24
C ARG A 230 13.92 2.90 -29.84
N LYS A 231 13.51 3.37 -31.03
CA LYS A 231 14.16 4.50 -31.72
C LYS A 231 14.13 5.78 -30.86
N PHE A 232 12.97 6.09 -30.27
CA PHE A 232 12.85 7.26 -29.40
C PHE A 232 13.65 7.09 -28.10
N MET A 233 13.69 5.87 -27.54
CA MET A 233 14.55 5.60 -26.39
C MET A 233 16.05 5.76 -26.68
N GLU A 234 16.51 5.33 -27.84
CA GLU A 234 17.90 5.53 -28.29
C GLU A 234 18.20 7.02 -28.40
N TYR A 235 17.29 7.80 -28.99
CA TYR A 235 17.39 9.26 -29.06
C TYR A 235 17.49 9.90 -27.67
N VAL A 236 16.55 9.61 -26.76
CA VAL A 236 16.56 10.17 -25.39
C VAL A 236 17.82 9.77 -24.62
N THR A 237 18.34 8.56 -24.83
CA THR A 237 19.48 8.04 -24.08
C THR A 237 20.79 8.62 -24.57
N TYR A 238 21.01 8.63 -25.89
CA TYR A 238 22.32 8.87 -26.51
C TYR A 238 22.45 10.18 -27.27
N SER A 239 21.36 10.91 -27.55
CA SER A 239 21.49 12.22 -28.22
C SER A 239 22.27 13.20 -27.34
N GLU A 240 23.17 13.92 -27.99
CA GLU A 240 23.96 15.02 -27.42
C GLU A 240 23.43 16.40 -27.86
N ASP A 241 22.28 16.46 -28.53
CA ASP A 241 21.67 17.73 -28.91
C ASP A 241 21.28 18.60 -27.68
N GLU A 242 21.12 19.89 -27.94
CA GLU A 242 20.77 20.86 -26.89
C GLU A 242 19.40 20.61 -26.27
N LEU A 243 18.45 20.04 -27.02
CA LEU A 243 17.12 19.74 -26.50
C LEU A 243 17.21 18.70 -25.37
N VAL A 244 17.81 17.54 -25.64
CA VAL A 244 17.89 16.43 -24.69
C VAL A 244 18.77 16.78 -23.50
N SER A 245 19.92 17.41 -23.74
CA SER A 245 20.85 17.79 -22.66
C SER A 245 20.24 18.85 -21.73
N HIS A 246 19.61 19.91 -22.25
CA HIS A 246 18.94 20.91 -21.43
C HIS A 246 17.69 20.37 -20.75
N MET A 247 16.91 19.50 -21.39
CA MET A 247 15.74 18.88 -20.74
C MET A 247 16.15 17.94 -19.60
N LYS A 248 17.19 17.10 -19.77
CA LYS A 248 17.72 16.29 -18.66
C LYS A 248 18.11 17.14 -17.45
N ARG A 249 18.75 18.29 -17.70
CA ARG A 249 19.12 19.27 -16.67
C ARG A 249 17.91 19.93 -16.00
N PHE A 250 16.95 20.42 -16.79
CA PHE A 250 15.73 21.05 -16.27
C PHE A 250 14.92 20.09 -15.40
N TYR A 251 14.77 18.85 -15.84
CA TYR A 251 13.96 17.83 -15.17
C TYR A 251 14.65 17.14 -13.99
N ALA A 252 15.97 17.31 -13.81
CA ALA A 252 16.67 16.88 -12.60
C ALA A 252 16.18 17.62 -11.34
N TYR A 253 15.57 18.80 -11.51
CA TYR A 253 15.08 19.65 -10.42
C TYR A 253 13.58 19.94 -10.52
N THR A 254 12.83 18.97 -11.03
CA THR A 254 11.39 19.06 -11.30
C THR A 254 10.61 18.07 -10.42
N LEU A 255 9.47 18.51 -9.89
CA LEU A 255 8.47 17.63 -9.28
C LEU A 255 7.71 16.85 -10.36
N LEU A 256 7.43 15.56 -10.12
CA LEU A 256 6.70 14.69 -11.06
C LEU A 256 7.31 14.72 -12.48
N PRO A 257 8.64 14.58 -12.63
CA PRO A 257 9.31 14.86 -13.91
C PRO A 257 8.88 13.92 -15.04
N ALA A 258 8.56 12.66 -14.73
CA ALA A 258 8.13 11.67 -15.71
C ALA A 258 6.75 11.99 -16.33
N GLU A 259 5.95 12.85 -15.70
CA GLU A 259 4.65 13.28 -16.23
C GLU A 259 4.76 14.32 -17.35
N SER A 260 5.96 14.84 -17.66
CA SER A 260 6.12 15.87 -18.72
C SER A 260 7.45 15.81 -19.49
N PHE A 261 8.49 15.17 -18.95
CA PHE A 261 9.79 15.04 -19.63
C PHE A 261 9.65 14.39 -21.01
N PHE A 262 9.00 13.23 -21.10
CA PHE A 262 8.91 12.48 -22.36
C PHE A 262 8.03 13.17 -23.40
N HIS A 263 6.94 13.81 -22.97
CA HIS A 263 6.08 14.64 -23.82
C HIS A 263 6.86 15.82 -24.39
N THR A 264 7.48 16.62 -23.51
CA THR A 264 8.24 17.81 -23.91
C THR A 264 9.40 17.44 -24.83
N VAL A 265 10.14 16.36 -24.55
CA VAL A 265 11.24 15.94 -25.43
C VAL A 265 10.69 15.46 -26.78
N LEU A 266 9.66 14.61 -26.82
CA LEU A 266 9.13 14.07 -28.06
C LEU A 266 8.57 15.16 -28.98
N GLU A 267 7.71 16.03 -28.46
CA GLU A 267 7.04 17.09 -29.23
C GLU A 267 7.99 18.15 -29.80
N ASN A 268 9.18 18.30 -29.21
CA ASN A 268 10.19 19.24 -29.69
C ASN A 268 11.34 18.55 -30.44
N SER A 269 11.36 17.21 -30.50
CA SER A 269 12.36 16.45 -31.25
C SER A 269 12.03 16.37 -32.73
N HIS A 270 12.98 15.88 -33.52
CA HIS A 270 12.76 15.54 -34.94
C HIS A 270 11.79 14.35 -35.14
N MET A 271 11.40 13.65 -34.05
CA MET A 271 10.46 12.53 -34.05
C MET A 271 9.04 12.93 -33.61
N CYS A 272 8.72 14.24 -33.59
CA CYS A 272 7.47 14.77 -33.07
C CYS A 272 6.22 14.23 -33.80
N ASP A 273 6.37 13.83 -35.06
CA ASP A 273 5.32 13.20 -35.87
C ASP A 273 5.01 11.74 -35.48
N THR A 274 5.67 11.18 -34.47
CA THR A 274 5.42 9.79 -34.01
C THR A 274 4.50 9.72 -32.78
N MET A 275 4.10 10.87 -32.22
CA MET A 275 3.30 10.91 -31.00
C MET A 275 1.84 10.55 -31.25
N VAL A 276 1.32 9.63 -30.45
CA VAL A 276 -0.12 9.33 -30.33
C VAL A 276 -0.57 9.79 -28.94
N ASP A 277 -1.59 10.67 -28.89
CA ASP A 277 -2.20 11.15 -27.63
C ASP A 277 -3.17 10.11 -27.00
N ASN A 278 -2.67 8.89 -26.82
CA ASN A 278 -3.29 7.81 -26.09
C ASN A 278 -2.19 6.89 -25.53
N ASN A 279 -2.05 6.85 -24.21
CA ASN A 279 -1.08 5.98 -23.54
C ASN A 279 -1.54 4.52 -23.37
N LEU A 280 -2.69 4.16 -23.95
CA LEU A 280 -3.29 2.82 -23.88
C LEU A 280 -3.69 2.37 -22.46
N ARG A 281 -3.87 3.31 -21.52
CA ARG A 281 -4.26 3.03 -20.13
C ARG A 281 -5.67 3.47 -19.79
N ILE A 282 -6.30 2.76 -18.85
CA ILE A 282 -7.42 3.29 -18.04
C ILE A 282 -6.91 3.60 -16.64
N THR A 283 -6.88 4.89 -16.28
CA THR A 283 -6.50 5.33 -14.92
C THR A 283 -7.75 5.75 -14.15
N ASN A 284 -8.01 5.14 -12.99
CA ASN A 284 -9.22 5.36 -12.22
C ASN A 284 -9.21 6.65 -11.38
N TRP A 285 -9.22 7.80 -12.05
CA TRP A 285 -9.24 9.10 -11.37
C TRP A 285 -10.62 9.41 -10.77
N ASN A 286 -10.72 9.49 -9.45
CA ASN A 286 -11.82 10.15 -8.75
C ASN A 286 -11.30 11.25 -7.82
N ARG A 287 -11.25 12.49 -8.33
CA ARG A 287 -10.63 13.61 -7.62
C ARG A 287 -11.30 13.95 -6.28
N LYS A 288 -12.58 13.63 -6.09
CA LYS A 288 -13.29 13.86 -4.81
C LYS A 288 -12.66 13.04 -3.67
N LEU A 289 -12.08 11.89 -3.99
CA LEU A 289 -11.43 10.98 -3.04
C LEU A 289 -9.91 11.03 -3.13
N GLY A 290 -9.35 11.06 -4.34
CA GLY A 290 -7.91 10.93 -4.58
C GLY A 290 -7.06 12.18 -4.36
N CYS A 291 -7.66 13.37 -4.29
CA CYS A 291 -6.96 14.65 -4.10
C CYS A 291 -7.14 15.18 -2.68
N LYS A 292 -6.41 14.61 -1.71
CA LYS A 292 -6.49 15.00 -0.28
C LYS A 292 -5.20 15.65 0.24
N CYS A 293 -4.24 15.90 -0.65
CA CYS A 293 -2.92 16.39 -0.29
C CYS A 293 -2.22 15.48 0.74
N GLN A 294 -2.43 14.16 0.59
CA GLN A 294 -1.92 13.14 1.50
C GLN A 294 -0.38 13.01 1.52
N TYR A 295 0.30 13.60 0.53
CA TYR A 295 1.74 13.51 0.35
C TYR A 295 2.54 14.69 0.93
N LYS A 296 1.92 15.62 1.68
CA LYS A 296 2.62 16.80 2.25
C LYS A 296 3.87 16.48 3.08
N HIS A 297 3.93 15.31 3.68
CA HIS A 297 5.07 14.88 4.49
C HIS A 297 6.26 14.36 3.64
N ILE A 298 6.02 14.07 2.36
CA ILE A 298 7.01 13.56 1.39
C ILE A 298 7.45 14.66 0.42
N VAL A 299 6.54 15.56 0.06
CA VAL A 299 6.80 16.63 -0.91
C VAL A 299 6.22 17.97 -0.44
N ASP A 300 6.88 19.07 -0.81
CA ASP A 300 6.39 20.44 -0.60
C ASP A 300 5.32 20.85 -1.65
N TRP A 301 4.37 19.95 -1.91
CA TRP A 301 3.29 20.16 -2.89
C TRP A 301 2.04 19.32 -2.58
N CYS A 302 0.91 19.66 -3.22
CA CYS A 302 -0.31 18.85 -3.13
C CYS A 302 -0.49 17.97 -4.36
N GLY A 303 -0.53 16.66 -4.11
CA GLY A 303 -0.77 15.64 -5.13
C GLY A 303 -2.18 15.06 -5.11
N CYS A 304 -2.47 14.33 -6.19
CA CYS A 304 -3.60 13.43 -6.30
C CYS A 304 -3.12 12.03 -6.68
N SER A 305 -3.88 11.00 -6.32
CA SER A 305 -3.64 9.63 -6.80
C SER A 305 -4.92 8.97 -7.29
N PRO A 306 -4.86 8.04 -8.27
CA PRO A 306 -6.00 7.26 -8.71
C PRO A 306 -6.55 6.36 -7.59
N ASN A 307 -7.84 6.08 -7.65
CA ASN A 307 -8.53 5.14 -6.78
C ASN A 307 -8.30 3.70 -7.23
N ASP A 308 -8.54 2.76 -6.33
CA ASP A 308 -8.54 1.34 -6.67
C ASP A 308 -9.87 0.96 -7.35
N PHE A 309 -9.81 0.09 -8.35
CA PHE A 309 -11.01 -0.44 -9.01
C PHE A 309 -11.82 -1.35 -8.08
N LYS A 310 -13.13 -1.45 -8.35
CA LYS A 310 -14.09 -2.28 -7.62
C LYS A 310 -14.93 -3.12 -8.59
N PRO A 311 -15.70 -4.12 -8.12
CA PRO A 311 -16.50 -4.99 -9.01
C PRO A 311 -17.42 -4.22 -9.96
N GLN A 312 -18.02 -3.11 -9.49
CA GLN A 312 -18.89 -2.26 -10.32
C GLN A 312 -18.17 -1.59 -11.51
N ASP A 313 -16.84 -1.50 -11.48
CA ASP A 313 -16.06 -0.88 -12.56
C ASP A 313 -15.78 -1.83 -13.73
N PHE A 314 -16.10 -3.13 -13.62
CA PHE A 314 -15.71 -4.13 -14.62
C PHE A 314 -16.11 -3.77 -16.06
N HIS A 315 -17.31 -3.22 -16.24
CA HIS A 315 -17.83 -2.78 -17.55
C HIS A 315 -16.92 -1.75 -18.26
N ARG A 316 -16.13 -0.98 -17.51
CA ARG A 316 -15.21 0.04 -18.05
C ARG A 316 -14.03 -0.59 -18.79
N PHE A 317 -13.68 -1.85 -18.50
CA PHE A 317 -12.60 -2.56 -19.18
C PHE A 317 -13.01 -3.07 -20.56
N GLN A 318 -14.31 -3.17 -20.82
CA GLN A 318 -14.88 -3.66 -22.07
C GLN A 318 -15.14 -2.55 -23.10
N GLN A 319 -14.86 -1.29 -22.74
CA GLN A 319 -15.03 -0.14 -23.63
C GLN A 319 -14.19 -0.28 -24.92
N THR A 320 -14.75 0.19 -26.04
CA THR A 320 -14.11 0.16 -27.36
C THR A 320 -13.92 1.55 -27.96
N ALA A 321 -14.21 2.62 -27.21
CA ALA A 321 -14.12 4.00 -27.68
C ALA A 321 -12.69 4.43 -28.03
N ARG A 322 -11.69 3.82 -27.38
CA ARG A 322 -10.28 3.93 -27.76
C ARG A 322 -9.49 2.67 -27.38
N PRO A 323 -8.39 2.36 -28.08
CA PRO A 323 -7.50 1.27 -27.70
C PRO A 323 -6.94 1.43 -26.27
N THR A 324 -7.11 0.40 -25.44
CA THR A 324 -6.56 0.32 -24.08
C THR A 324 -6.20 -1.12 -23.72
N PHE A 325 -5.03 -1.32 -23.12
CA PHE A 325 -4.47 -2.65 -22.82
C PHE A 325 -4.14 -2.86 -21.35
N PHE A 326 -3.98 -1.79 -20.57
CA PHE A 326 -3.72 -1.86 -19.12
C PHE A 326 -4.63 -0.91 -18.34
N ALA A 327 -4.84 -1.20 -17.07
CA ALA A 327 -5.57 -0.33 -16.16
C ALA A 327 -4.90 -0.24 -14.79
N ARG A 328 -5.16 0.86 -14.07
CA ARG A 328 -4.73 1.07 -12.67
C ARG A 328 -5.68 1.97 -11.87
N LYS A 329 -5.83 1.78 -10.55
CA LYS A 329 -5.03 0.89 -9.68
C LYS A 329 -5.81 -0.34 -9.19
N PHE A 330 -5.07 -1.40 -8.88
CA PHE A 330 -5.56 -2.61 -8.23
C PHE A 330 -4.75 -2.91 -6.97
N GLU A 331 -5.42 -3.03 -5.83
CA GLU A 331 -4.80 -3.41 -4.55
C GLU A 331 -5.60 -4.58 -3.95
N ALA A 332 -5.00 -5.77 -3.86
CA ALA A 332 -5.70 -6.98 -3.41
C ALA A 332 -6.17 -6.90 -1.94
N ALA A 333 -5.47 -6.14 -1.09
CA ALA A 333 -5.91 -5.85 0.28
C ALA A 333 -7.13 -4.90 0.36
N VAL A 334 -7.49 -4.24 -0.76
CA VAL A 334 -8.60 -3.29 -0.86
C VAL A 334 -9.80 -3.90 -1.58
N ASN A 335 -9.57 -4.57 -2.72
CA ASN A 335 -10.57 -5.41 -3.40
C ASN A 335 -9.86 -6.37 -4.38
N GLN A 336 -9.85 -7.66 -4.06
CA GLN A 336 -9.32 -8.71 -4.91
C GLN A 336 -10.38 -9.26 -5.88
N GLU A 337 -11.67 -9.13 -5.58
CA GLU A 337 -12.74 -9.65 -6.44
C GLU A 337 -12.63 -9.15 -7.89
N ILE A 338 -12.43 -7.83 -8.09
CA ILE A 338 -12.29 -7.27 -9.44
C ILE A 338 -11.06 -7.79 -10.19
N VAL A 339 -9.96 -8.08 -9.47
CA VAL A 339 -8.75 -8.69 -10.06
C VAL A 339 -9.05 -10.11 -10.51
N GLY A 340 -9.82 -10.87 -9.71
CA GLY A 340 -10.30 -12.20 -10.07
C GLY A 340 -11.19 -12.19 -11.30
N GLN A 341 -12.21 -11.33 -11.31
CA GLN A 341 -13.12 -11.18 -12.46
C GLN A 341 -12.36 -10.86 -13.75
N LEU A 342 -11.40 -9.94 -13.69
CA LEU A 342 -10.59 -9.53 -14.83
C LEU A 342 -9.66 -10.66 -15.32
N ASP A 343 -8.97 -11.35 -14.43
CA ASP A 343 -8.08 -12.47 -14.79
C ASP A 343 -8.85 -13.62 -15.45
N PHE A 344 -10.00 -13.98 -14.89
CA PHE A 344 -10.84 -15.07 -15.43
C PHE A 344 -11.48 -14.70 -16.77
N TYR A 345 -11.84 -13.43 -16.94
CA TYR A 345 -12.34 -12.91 -18.21
C TYR A 345 -11.28 -13.01 -19.33
N LEU A 346 -10.02 -12.71 -19.02
CA LEU A 346 -8.94 -12.72 -20.01
C LEU A 346 -8.40 -14.12 -20.33
N PHE A 347 -8.34 -15.01 -19.33
CA PHE A 347 -7.59 -16.27 -19.44
C PHE A 347 -8.39 -17.51 -19.01
N GLY A 348 -9.71 -17.39 -18.92
CA GLY A 348 -10.62 -18.46 -18.49
C GLY A 348 -10.55 -18.76 -16.99
N ASN A 349 -11.44 -19.65 -16.53
CA ASN A 349 -11.44 -20.08 -15.13
C ASN A 349 -10.28 -21.03 -14.81
N TYR A 350 -9.83 -21.03 -13.55
CA TYR A 350 -8.99 -22.10 -13.03
C TYR A 350 -9.77 -23.41 -12.97
N PRO A 351 -9.10 -24.58 -13.00
CA PRO A 351 -9.74 -25.89 -12.86
C PRO A 351 -10.61 -25.99 -11.60
N ALA A 352 -11.71 -26.73 -11.69
CA ALA A 352 -12.57 -27.01 -10.55
C ALA A 352 -11.77 -27.65 -9.40
N GLY A 353 -12.01 -27.19 -8.17
CA GLY A 353 -11.26 -27.64 -6.99
C GLY A 353 -9.97 -26.86 -6.71
N THR A 354 -9.57 -25.90 -7.55
CA THR A 354 -8.43 -25.02 -7.24
C THR A 354 -8.69 -24.23 -5.96
N THR A 355 -7.80 -24.37 -4.99
CA THR A 355 -7.90 -23.74 -3.67
C THR A 355 -7.51 -22.26 -3.71
N ALA A 356 -7.76 -21.55 -2.60
CA ALA A 356 -7.24 -20.21 -2.35
C ALA A 356 -7.62 -19.09 -3.34
N LEU A 357 -8.52 -19.32 -4.31
CA LEU A 357 -8.89 -18.31 -5.31
C LEU A 357 -9.49 -17.03 -4.70
N LYS A 358 -10.17 -17.16 -3.56
CA LYS A 358 -10.76 -16.03 -2.79
C LYS A 358 -9.86 -15.53 -1.66
N ALA A 359 -8.77 -16.23 -1.37
CA ALA A 359 -7.85 -15.88 -0.30
C ALA A 359 -6.77 -14.90 -0.78
N TYR A 360 -6.23 -14.07 0.11
CA TYR A 360 -5.07 -13.24 -0.16
C TYR A 360 -4.20 -13.16 1.09
N TRP A 361 -2.89 -13.27 0.89
CA TRP A 361 -1.90 -13.17 1.94
C TRP A 361 -0.89 -12.08 1.60
N GLU A 362 -0.67 -11.17 2.53
CA GLU A 362 0.31 -10.11 2.39
C GLU A 362 1.23 -10.09 3.60
N ASN A 363 2.54 -10.19 3.38
CA ASN A 363 3.51 -10.23 4.46
C ASN A 363 3.71 -8.83 5.05
N ALA A 364 3.38 -8.67 6.33
CA ALA A 364 3.58 -7.44 7.09
C ALA A 364 4.98 -7.36 7.73
N TYR A 365 5.58 -8.49 8.08
CA TYR A 365 6.90 -8.58 8.71
C TYR A 365 7.63 -9.87 8.28
N ASP A 366 8.94 -9.75 8.08
CA ASP A 366 9.82 -10.85 7.65
C ASP A 366 11.16 -10.75 8.39
N GLU A 367 11.58 -11.84 9.04
CA GLU A 367 12.74 -11.90 9.93
C GLU A 367 14.04 -11.30 9.35
N PRO A 368 14.40 -11.47 8.05
CA PRO A 368 15.62 -10.88 7.51
C PRO A 368 15.65 -9.34 7.52
N ASP A 369 14.51 -8.66 7.68
CA ASP A 369 14.46 -7.21 7.87
C ASP A 369 14.77 -6.79 9.33
N GLY A 370 14.79 -7.75 10.27
CA GLY A 370 15.10 -7.57 11.69
C GLY A 370 13.97 -6.89 12.47
N VAL A 371 13.97 -7.06 13.81
CA VAL A 371 12.94 -6.48 14.70
C VAL A 371 12.91 -4.96 14.71
N HIS A 372 14.00 -4.30 14.30
CA HIS A 372 14.04 -2.83 14.16
C HIS A 372 13.18 -2.31 13.01
N SER A 373 12.78 -3.16 12.06
CA SER A 373 11.88 -2.79 10.96
C SER A 373 10.39 -2.70 11.38
N THR A 374 10.02 -3.26 12.54
CA THR A 374 8.66 -3.21 13.08
C THR A 374 8.56 -2.18 14.22
N SER A 375 7.36 -1.86 14.71
CA SER A 375 7.13 -0.99 15.88
C SER A 375 7.11 -1.78 17.19
N ASP A 376 7.26 -1.11 18.35
CA ASP A 376 7.17 -1.79 19.65
C ASP A 376 5.76 -2.38 19.88
N ILE A 377 4.70 -1.67 19.48
CA ILE A 377 3.32 -2.17 19.57
C ILE A 377 3.11 -3.42 18.71
N ALA A 378 3.57 -3.41 17.45
CA ALA A 378 3.43 -4.57 16.58
C ALA A 378 4.23 -5.75 17.13
N LEU A 379 5.46 -5.53 17.60
CA LEU A 379 6.28 -6.58 18.22
C LEU A 379 5.61 -7.18 19.46
N THR A 380 5.10 -6.35 20.39
CA THR A 380 4.35 -6.82 21.56
C THR A 380 3.14 -7.66 21.16
N MET A 381 2.34 -7.17 20.21
CA MET A 381 1.12 -7.88 19.77
C MET A 381 1.46 -9.20 19.07
N TYR A 382 2.46 -9.24 18.19
CA TYR A 382 2.87 -10.47 17.50
C TYR A 382 3.38 -11.55 18.46
N HIS A 383 4.13 -11.14 19.50
CA HIS A 383 4.52 -12.05 20.59
C HIS A 383 3.31 -12.60 21.35
N SER A 384 2.34 -11.74 21.68
CA SER A 384 1.11 -12.17 22.35
C SER A 384 0.26 -13.10 21.48
N PHE A 385 0.17 -12.85 20.18
CA PHE A 385 -0.54 -13.70 19.22
C PHE A 385 0.10 -15.09 19.11
N ALA A 386 1.43 -15.19 19.07
CA ALA A 386 2.13 -16.46 19.10
C ALA A 386 1.80 -17.25 20.38
N ARG A 387 1.90 -16.60 21.55
CA ARG A 387 1.55 -17.23 22.84
C ARG A 387 0.07 -17.65 22.92
N LEU A 388 -0.84 -16.88 22.33
CA LEU A 388 -2.26 -17.22 22.26
C LEU A 388 -2.48 -18.53 21.46
N GLY A 389 -1.72 -18.73 20.38
CA GLY A 389 -1.69 -19.99 19.63
C GLY A 389 -1.16 -21.17 20.44
N LEU A 390 -0.07 -20.98 21.18
CA LEU A 390 0.49 -22.02 22.06
C LEU A 390 -0.46 -22.41 23.20
N LYS A 391 -1.24 -21.46 23.73
CA LYS A 391 -2.29 -21.77 24.74
C LYS A 391 -3.43 -22.61 24.13
N ARG A 392 -3.74 -22.38 22.85
CA ARG A 392 -4.77 -23.15 22.13
C ARG A 392 -4.40 -24.62 21.94
N THR A 393 -3.14 -24.95 21.63
CA THR A 393 -2.72 -26.35 21.42
C THR A 393 -2.98 -27.21 22.66
N VAL A 394 -2.78 -26.62 23.86
CA VAL A 394 -3.06 -27.28 25.14
C VAL A 394 -4.57 -27.47 25.33
N ALA A 395 -5.37 -26.43 25.08
CA ALA A 395 -6.82 -26.49 25.24
C ALA A 395 -7.52 -27.48 24.28
N SER A 396 -6.98 -27.70 23.08
CA SER A 396 -7.52 -28.64 22.10
C SER A 396 -7.23 -30.12 22.40
N SER A 397 -6.39 -30.42 23.41
CA SER A 397 -6.04 -31.80 23.78
C SER A 397 -6.91 -32.30 24.94
N HIS A 398 -8.01 -33.02 24.64
CA HIS A 398 -8.96 -33.53 25.65
C HIS A 398 -8.55 -34.84 26.34
N THR A 399 -7.27 -35.24 26.30
CA THR A 399 -6.80 -36.53 26.86
C THR A 399 -5.48 -36.36 27.63
N ASN A 400 -5.05 -37.37 28.41
CA ASN A 400 -3.72 -37.47 29.06
C ASN A 400 -2.50 -37.24 28.13
N LYS A 401 -2.73 -37.00 26.84
CA LYS A 401 -1.77 -36.47 25.85
C LYS A 401 -1.54 -34.95 25.98
N GLU A 402 -2.04 -34.29 27.02
CA GLU A 402 -1.76 -32.88 27.34
C GLU A 402 -0.27 -32.54 27.32
N VAL A 403 0.60 -33.47 27.69
CA VAL A 403 2.05 -33.25 27.79
C VAL A 403 2.68 -32.94 26.42
N ASN A 404 2.21 -33.59 25.34
CA ASN A 404 2.85 -33.53 24.02
C ASN A 404 2.55 -32.26 23.21
N CYS A 405 1.65 -31.40 23.70
CA CYS A 405 1.24 -30.16 23.03
C CYS A 405 1.54 -28.91 23.87
N ARG A 406 2.37 -29.05 24.91
CA ARG A 406 2.89 -27.92 25.69
C ARG A 406 4.16 -27.39 25.03
N TYR A 407 4.24 -26.08 24.90
CA TYR A 407 5.32 -25.40 24.20
C TYR A 407 5.90 -24.27 25.02
N TYR A 408 7.19 -24.02 24.85
CA TYR A 408 7.87 -22.82 25.33
C TYR A 408 8.26 -21.95 24.12
N PRO A 409 7.83 -20.67 24.05
CA PRO A 409 8.13 -19.81 22.91
C PRO A 409 9.62 -19.48 22.84
N MET A 410 10.18 -19.43 21.62
CA MET A 410 11.60 -19.19 21.36
C MET A 410 11.80 -18.01 20.40
N GLY A 411 12.64 -17.05 20.79
CA GLY A 411 13.03 -15.93 19.94
C GLY A 411 11.88 -14.96 19.62
N HIS A 412 11.98 -14.30 18.46
CA HIS A 412 10.94 -13.41 17.94
C HIS A 412 10.14 -14.10 16.82
N PRO A 413 8.96 -13.58 16.44
CA PRO A 413 8.26 -14.04 15.25
C PRO A 413 9.17 -14.08 14.02
N VAL A 414 9.00 -15.10 13.19
CA VAL A 414 9.75 -15.33 11.94
C VAL A 414 9.12 -14.53 10.80
N SER A 415 7.80 -14.56 10.70
CA SER A 415 7.06 -13.79 9.70
C SER A 415 5.64 -13.55 10.15
N VAL A 416 5.05 -12.43 9.71
CA VAL A 416 3.65 -12.10 9.95
C VAL A 416 2.95 -11.78 8.64
N HIS A 417 1.78 -12.37 8.41
CA HIS A 417 0.95 -12.09 7.25
C HIS A 417 -0.41 -11.52 7.67
N PHE A 418 -0.90 -10.54 6.93
CA PHE A 418 -2.34 -10.28 6.85
C PHE A 418 -2.99 -11.40 6.04
N TYR A 419 -4.11 -11.93 6.55
CA TYR A 419 -4.92 -12.90 5.84
C TYR A 419 -6.27 -12.31 5.49
N PHE A 420 -6.64 -12.36 4.22
CA PHE A 420 -7.94 -11.95 3.72
C PHE A 420 -8.62 -13.14 3.05
N TYR A 421 -9.94 -13.21 3.18
CA TYR A 421 -10.77 -14.18 2.47
C TYR A 421 -12.04 -13.49 1.98
N ALA A 422 -12.28 -13.54 0.67
CA ALA A 422 -13.40 -12.86 0.01
C ALA A 422 -13.50 -11.37 0.41
N ASP A 423 -12.39 -10.64 0.23
CA ASP A 423 -12.25 -9.20 0.54
C ASP A 423 -12.56 -8.80 1.99
N ARG A 424 -12.50 -9.76 2.92
CA ARG A 424 -12.64 -9.53 4.36
C ARG A 424 -11.35 -9.89 5.08
N PHE A 425 -10.86 -8.98 5.91
CA PHE A 425 -9.75 -9.23 6.80
C PHE A 425 -10.11 -10.32 7.81
N GLN A 426 -9.30 -11.38 7.86
CA GLN A 426 -9.46 -12.53 8.74
C GLN A 426 -8.49 -12.49 9.93
N GLY A 427 -7.58 -11.50 9.98
CA GLY A 427 -6.60 -11.35 11.04
C GLY A 427 -5.16 -11.63 10.60
N TYR A 428 -4.33 -12.06 11.54
CA TYR A 428 -2.91 -12.26 11.36
C TYR A 428 -2.54 -13.74 11.36
N LEU A 429 -1.58 -14.10 10.50
CA LEU A 429 -0.86 -15.37 10.57
C LEU A 429 0.53 -15.09 11.10
N VAL A 430 0.85 -15.60 12.28
CA VAL A 430 2.15 -15.38 12.94
C VAL A 430 2.92 -16.69 12.91
N ARG A 431 4.03 -16.72 12.17
CA ARG A 431 4.96 -17.85 12.16
C ARG A 431 6.02 -17.64 13.23
N HIS A 432 6.27 -18.63 14.07
CA HIS A 432 7.15 -18.53 15.23
C HIS A 432 7.79 -19.88 15.57
N HIS A 433 8.84 -19.83 16.37
CA HIS A 433 9.52 -21.01 16.89
C HIS A 433 9.09 -21.28 18.32
N ALA A 434 8.92 -22.55 18.66
CA ALA A 434 8.64 -22.97 20.02
C ALA A 434 9.22 -24.36 20.31
N THR A 435 9.73 -24.57 21.52
CA THR A 435 10.22 -25.87 21.97
C THR A 435 9.06 -26.69 22.50
N ASN A 436 8.80 -27.86 21.92
CA ASN A 436 7.86 -28.84 22.46
C ASN A 436 8.43 -29.41 23.77
N LEU A 437 7.72 -29.25 24.87
CA LEU A 437 8.21 -29.60 26.20
C LEU A 437 8.24 -31.11 26.47
N ALA A 438 7.49 -31.92 25.72
CA ALA A 438 7.54 -33.38 25.87
C ALA A 438 8.76 -34.00 25.20
N THR A 439 9.19 -33.44 24.07
CA THR A 439 10.29 -33.99 23.26
C THR A 439 11.56 -33.16 23.30
N SER A 440 11.52 -31.97 23.90
CA SER A 440 12.61 -30.99 23.93
C SER A 440 13.11 -30.60 22.53
N LYS A 441 12.26 -30.72 21.50
CA LYS A 441 12.58 -30.36 20.12
C LYS A 441 12.02 -29.00 19.75
N LEU A 442 12.79 -28.23 19.01
CA LEU A 442 12.33 -26.99 18.40
C LEU A 442 11.39 -27.30 17.24
N GLU A 443 10.19 -26.73 17.27
CA GLU A 443 9.20 -26.81 16.19
C GLU A 443 8.92 -25.40 15.65
N THR A 444 8.59 -25.32 14.36
CA THR A 444 8.16 -24.08 13.70
C THR A 444 6.67 -24.17 13.42
N LEU A 445 5.93 -23.20 13.96
CA LEU A 445 4.47 -23.18 13.95
C LEU A 445 3.97 -21.91 13.26
N GLU A 446 2.77 -21.95 12.73
CA GLU A 446 2.04 -20.75 12.29
C GLU A 446 0.70 -20.69 13.01
N THR A 447 0.40 -19.55 13.64
CA THR A 447 -0.83 -19.32 14.38
C THR A 447 -1.70 -18.32 13.62
N TRP A 448 -2.96 -18.69 13.39
CA TRP A 448 -3.98 -17.77 12.90
C TRP A 448 -4.73 -17.15 14.08
N VAL A 449 -4.66 -15.83 14.20
CA VAL A 449 -5.46 -15.04 15.14
C VAL A 449 -6.44 -14.15 14.39
N MET A 450 -7.68 -14.06 14.88
CA MET A 450 -8.75 -13.25 14.30
C MET A 450 -9.31 -12.29 15.36
N PRO A 451 -9.64 -11.03 15.00
CA PRO A 451 -10.29 -10.12 15.93
C PRO A 451 -11.76 -10.49 16.13
N ARG A 452 -12.24 -10.36 17.36
CA ARG A 452 -13.65 -10.51 17.73
C ARG A 452 -14.44 -9.28 17.28
N LYS A 453 -15.70 -9.48 16.89
CA LYS A 453 -16.59 -8.37 16.52
C LYS A 453 -16.97 -7.56 17.77
N MET A 454 -16.58 -6.29 17.80
CA MET A 454 -16.86 -5.40 18.94
C MET A 454 -17.94 -4.36 18.67
N PHE A 455 -18.26 -4.08 17.41
CA PHE A 455 -19.34 -3.17 17.05
C PHE A 455 -20.70 -3.79 17.39
N LYS A 456 -21.50 -3.07 18.16
CA LYS A 456 -22.85 -3.46 18.56
C LYS A 456 -23.80 -2.29 18.33
N ILE A 457 -24.91 -2.56 17.65
CA ILE A 457 -26.02 -1.61 17.54
C ILE A 457 -26.95 -1.83 18.74
N SER A 458 -27.33 -0.76 19.42
CA SER A 458 -28.31 -0.80 20.51
C SER A 458 -29.72 -0.95 19.92
N ASN A 459 -30.57 -1.77 20.55
CA ASN A 459 -31.91 -2.09 20.03
C ASN A 459 -32.73 -0.80 19.82
N PRO A 460 -33.39 -0.61 18.66
CA PRO A 460 -33.83 0.70 18.20
C PRO A 460 -35.13 1.14 18.88
N SER A 461 -35.10 2.25 19.60
CA SER A 461 -36.20 3.20 19.45
C SER A 461 -36.12 3.73 18.01
N SER A 462 -37.18 3.51 17.24
CA SER A 462 -37.36 3.53 15.77
C SER A 462 -36.79 4.68 14.92
N ASP A 463 -36.12 5.67 15.50
CA ASP A 463 -36.00 6.98 14.84
C ASP A 463 -34.67 7.20 14.09
N PHE A 464 -33.67 6.33 14.25
CA PHE A 464 -32.34 6.53 13.64
C PHE A 464 -31.68 5.25 13.16
N THR A 465 -31.72 5.01 11.85
CA THR A 465 -31.25 3.78 11.20
C THR A 465 -30.07 3.99 10.24
N ARG A 466 -29.54 5.23 10.15
CA ARG A 466 -28.48 5.55 9.19
C ARG A 466 -27.12 4.92 9.52
N LEU A 467 -26.81 4.71 10.80
CA LEU A 467 -25.50 4.15 11.19
C LEU A 467 -25.41 2.68 10.77
N GLN A 468 -24.44 2.35 9.91
CA GLN A 468 -24.22 0.98 9.44
C GLN A 468 -23.08 0.30 10.18
N PHE A 469 -22.02 1.04 10.47
CA PHE A 469 -20.79 0.51 11.07
C PHE A 469 -19.98 1.63 11.73
N ALA A 470 -19.21 1.28 12.75
CA ALA A 470 -18.23 2.17 13.34
C ALA A 470 -16.97 1.39 13.75
N GLU A 471 -15.82 2.02 13.55
CA GLU A 471 -14.51 1.42 13.77
C GLU A 471 -13.54 2.44 14.33
N ILE A 472 -12.65 1.97 15.19
CA ILE A 472 -11.55 2.76 15.74
C ILE A 472 -10.25 2.19 15.19
N GLY A 473 -9.39 3.06 14.67
CA GLY A 473 -8.13 2.66 14.08
C GLY A 473 -7.14 3.80 13.97
N THR A 474 -6.02 3.54 13.31
CA THR A 474 -5.01 4.52 12.93
C THR A 474 -4.71 4.39 11.44
N GLU A 475 -4.04 5.39 10.86
CA GLU A 475 -3.67 5.41 9.43
C GLU A 475 -4.91 5.35 8.50
N TRP A 476 -5.85 6.28 8.70
CA TRP A 476 -7.02 6.42 7.84
C TRP A 476 -6.63 6.81 6.41
N ASP A 477 -6.95 5.95 5.45
CA ASP A 477 -6.85 6.23 4.03
C ASP A 477 -8.16 6.88 3.55
N ALA A 478 -8.16 8.21 3.41
CA ALA A 478 -9.33 8.95 2.96
C ALA A 478 -9.72 8.68 1.48
N LYS A 479 -8.79 8.14 0.67
CA LYS A 479 -9.04 7.83 -0.74
C LYS A 479 -9.83 6.52 -0.86
N GLU A 480 -9.40 5.48 -0.13
CA GLU A 480 -10.04 4.16 -0.15
C GLU A 480 -11.05 3.94 0.98
N ARG A 481 -11.13 4.88 1.93
CA ARG A 481 -12.03 4.88 3.09
C ARG A 481 -11.89 3.64 3.97
N ILE A 482 -10.63 3.30 4.28
CA ILE A 482 -10.24 2.18 5.15
C ILE A 482 -9.10 2.59 6.08
N PHE A 483 -8.89 1.87 7.18
CA PHE A 483 -7.66 1.97 7.96
C PHE A 483 -6.57 1.07 7.36
N ARG A 484 -5.35 1.60 7.19
CA ARG A 484 -4.20 0.81 6.71
C ARG A 484 -3.56 -0.03 7.82
N ASN A 485 -3.75 0.36 9.07
CA ASN A 485 -3.56 -0.54 10.22
C ASN A 485 -4.75 -1.52 10.31
N PHE A 486 -4.79 -2.53 9.44
CA PHE A 486 -5.92 -3.46 9.28
C PHE A 486 -6.37 -4.16 10.57
N GLY A 487 -5.43 -4.44 11.48
CA GLY A 487 -5.73 -5.08 12.76
C GLY A 487 -6.06 -4.12 13.89
N GLY A 488 -5.98 -2.80 13.67
CA GLY A 488 -6.20 -1.82 14.73
C GLY A 488 -5.24 -2.01 15.92
N LEU A 489 -3.97 -2.32 15.65
CA LEU A 489 -2.96 -2.46 16.70
C LEU A 489 -2.62 -1.06 17.22
N ILE A 490 -2.99 -0.75 18.46
CA ILE A 490 -2.87 0.59 19.06
C ILE A 490 -2.12 0.46 20.39
N GLY A 491 -1.04 1.23 20.52
CA GLY A 491 -0.26 1.39 21.75
C GLY A 491 -0.57 2.68 22.50
N PRO A 492 0.06 2.91 23.66
CA PRO A 492 -0.25 4.05 24.53
C PRO A 492 0.09 5.42 23.90
N MET A 493 0.96 5.46 22.91
CA MET A 493 1.40 6.69 22.25
C MET A 493 0.71 6.95 20.90
N ASP A 494 -0.22 6.08 20.50
CA ASP A 494 -0.96 6.24 19.26
C ASP A 494 -2.13 7.21 19.42
N GLU A 495 -2.51 7.85 18.33
CA GLU A 495 -3.63 8.80 18.27
C GLU A 495 -4.80 8.18 17.48
N PRO A 496 -5.76 7.53 18.16
CA PRO A 496 -6.84 6.80 17.50
C PRO A 496 -7.83 7.72 16.79
N ILE A 497 -8.40 7.23 15.70
CA ILE A 497 -9.41 7.89 14.88
C ILE A 497 -10.70 7.07 14.97
N ALA A 498 -11.82 7.72 15.25
CA ALA A 498 -13.13 7.10 15.10
C ALA A 498 -13.69 7.36 13.70
N MET A 499 -14.05 6.28 13.02
CA MET A 499 -14.76 6.33 11.73
C MET A 499 -16.18 5.77 11.89
N GLN A 500 -17.13 6.39 11.21
CA GLN A 500 -18.52 5.93 11.12
C GLN A 500 -18.93 5.83 9.65
N LYS A 501 -19.64 4.76 9.32
CA LYS A 501 -20.24 4.52 8.00
C LYS A 501 -21.76 4.71 8.08
N TRP A 502 -22.29 5.45 7.12
CA TRP A 502 -23.67 5.86 7.07
C TRP A 502 -24.39 5.37 5.82
N GLY A 503 -25.65 5.01 5.97
CA GLY A 503 -26.61 4.89 4.88
C GLY A 503 -27.19 6.26 4.48
N LYS A 504 -27.93 6.26 3.37
CA LYS A 504 -28.69 7.43 2.92
C LYS A 504 -29.81 7.76 3.92
N GLY A 505 -30.11 9.04 4.10
CA GLY A 505 -31.22 9.50 4.95
C GLY A 505 -31.15 11.01 5.20
N PRO A 506 -32.05 11.59 6.01
CA PRO A 506 -32.05 13.02 6.32
C PRO A 506 -30.82 13.43 7.15
N ASN A 507 -30.55 14.73 7.20
CA ASN A 507 -29.51 15.28 8.06
C ASN A 507 -29.78 14.89 9.52
N ALA A 508 -28.72 14.54 10.24
CA ALA A 508 -28.82 14.17 11.65
C ALA A 508 -27.58 14.62 12.41
N THR A 509 -27.70 14.68 13.74
CA THR A 509 -26.56 14.95 14.63
C THR A 509 -26.41 13.79 15.59
N VAL A 510 -25.19 13.26 15.72
CA VAL A 510 -24.87 12.17 16.64
C VAL A 510 -23.79 12.64 17.60
N THR A 511 -23.95 12.33 18.88
CA THR A 511 -22.95 12.58 19.92
C THR A 511 -22.04 11.36 20.03
N VAL A 512 -20.74 11.57 19.97
CA VAL A 512 -19.72 10.53 20.14
C VAL A 512 -19.04 10.72 21.48
N VAL A 513 -18.97 9.65 22.28
CA VAL A 513 -18.39 9.66 23.63
C VAL A 513 -17.28 8.62 23.71
N TRP A 514 -16.07 9.04 24.10
CA TRP A 514 -14.91 8.18 24.31
C TRP A 514 -14.74 7.90 25.80
N ILE A 515 -14.66 6.63 26.16
CA ILE A 515 -14.60 6.17 27.55
C ILE A 515 -13.37 5.26 27.69
N ASP A 516 -12.51 5.59 28.64
CA ASP A 516 -11.29 4.84 28.92
C ASP A 516 -11.55 3.57 29.76
N PRO A 517 -10.53 2.72 29.98
CA PRO A 517 -10.70 1.41 30.65
C PRO A 517 -11.14 1.47 32.11
N VAL A 518 -11.07 2.64 32.76
CA VAL A 518 -11.50 2.85 34.16
C VAL A 518 -12.66 3.84 34.24
N ASN A 519 -13.45 3.94 33.16
CA ASN A 519 -14.67 4.75 33.05
C ASN A 519 -14.46 6.27 33.10
N VAL A 520 -13.26 6.77 32.78
CA VAL A 520 -13.04 8.20 32.54
C VAL A 520 -13.55 8.56 31.15
N ILE A 521 -14.47 9.53 31.07
CA ILE A 521 -14.89 10.12 29.79
C ILE A 521 -13.75 11.01 29.27
N ALA A 522 -13.10 10.56 28.21
CA ALA A 522 -11.91 11.20 27.63
C ALA A 522 -12.27 12.35 26.67
N ALA A 523 -13.34 12.18 25.89
CA ALA A 523 -13.82 13.18 24.94
C ALA A 523 -15.32 13.00 24.68
N THR A 524 -16.02 14.10 24.41
CA THR A 524 -17.37 14.10 23.85
C THR A 524 -17.47 15.16 22.76
N TYR A 525 -18.15 14.87 21.66
CA TYR A 525 -18.38 15.83 20.59
C TYR A 525 -19.57 15.40 19.73
N ASP A 526 -20.26 16.39 19.16
CA ASP A 526 -21.32 16.17 18.19
C ASP A 526 -20.76 16.20 16.76
N ILE A 527 -21.27 15.29 15.92
CA ILE A 527 -20.99 15.26 14.49
C ILE A 527 -22.28 15.50 13.71
N GLN A 528 -22.23 16.44 12.78
CA GLN A 528 -23.30 16.64 11.80
C GLN A 528 -23.13 15.66 10.64
N ILE A 529 -24.22 14.97 10.30
CA ILE A 529 -24.25 13.95 9.26
C ILE A 529 -25.16 14.45 8.15
N GLU A 530 -24.55 14.94 7.08
CA GLU A 530 -25.28 15.37 5.89
C GLU A 530 -26.03 14.19 5.23
N SER A 531 -27.08 14.50 4.47
CA SER A 531 -27.95 13.50 3.84
C SER A 531 -27.22 12.57 2.87
N GLY A 532 -26.20 13.10 2.18
CA GLY A 532 -25.33 12.38 1.25
C GLY A 532 -24.04 11.86 1.87
N ALA A 533 -23.78 12.07 3.16
CA ALA A 533 -22.56 11.59 3.81
C ALA A 533 -22.56 10.05 3.89
N GLU A 534 -21.51 9.43 3.36
CA GLU A 534 -21.30 7.97 3.43
C GLU A 534 -20.35 7.59 4.58
N PHE A 535 -19.37 8.45 4.88
CA PHE A 535 -18.37 8.24 5.91
C PHE A 535 -18.07 9.55 6.64
N THR A 536 -17.95 9.47 7.96
CA THR A 536 -17.38 10.53 8.80
C THR A 536 -16.22 9.96 9.59
N HIS A 537 -15.23 10.78 9.91
CA HIS A 537 -14.15 10.39 10.80
C HIS A 537 -13.63 11.59 11.57
N TYR A 538 -13.14 11.36 12.78
CA TYR A 538 -12.55 12.40 13.61
C TYR A 538 -11.46 11.83 14.51
N LYS A 539 -10.39 12.61 14.69
CA LYS A 539 -9.27 12.31 15.59
C LYS A 539 -9.35 13.25 16.78
N PRO A 540 -9.85 12.81 17.95
CA PRO A 540 -9.89 13.67 19.13
C PRO A 540 -8.47 13.97 19.63
N PRO A 541 -8.20 15.20 20.10
CA PRO A 541 -6.89 15.60 20.62
C PRO A 541 -6.69 15.08 22.05
N LEU A 542 -6.56 13.77 22.21
CA LEU A 542 -6.37 13.13 23.51
C LEU A 542 -4.92 13.26 23.98
N ASN A 543 -4.72 13.73 25.21
CA ASN A 543 -3.40 13.74 25.85
C ASN A 543 -2.84 12.32 25.98
N LEU A 544 -1.54 12.19 25.72
CA LEU A 544 -0.79 10.93 25.78
C LEU A 544 0.01 10.80 27.09
N PRO A 545 0.36 9.57 27.53
CA PRO A 545 -0.05 8.30 26.93
C PRO A 545 -1.51 7.95 27.25
N LEU A 546 -2.18 7.24 26.34
CA LEU A 546 -3.48 6.64 26.59
C LEU A 546 -3.35 5.52 27.62
N ARG A 547 -4.27 5.45 28.60
CA ARG A 547 -4.31 4.35 29.56
C ARG A 547 -4.49 3.01 28.85
N PRO A 548 -3.62 2.01 29.07
CA PRO A 548 -3.79 0.70 28.49
C PRO A 548 -5.06 -0.01 28.99
N GLY A 549 -5.69 -0.77 28.10
CA GLY A 549 -6.90 -1.54 28.38
C GLY A 549 -7.95 -1.40 27.28
N LEU A 550 -9.15 -1.90 27.56
CA LEU A 550 -10.26 -1.90 26.62
C LEU A 550 -11.04 -0.59 26.69
N TRP A 551 -10.89 0.24 25.67
CA TRP A 551 -11.62 1.49 25.51
C TRP A 551 -12.99 1.24 24.88
N THR A 552 -13.95 2.11 25.17
CA THR A 552 -15.29 2.08 24.60
C THR A 552 -15.64 3.41 23.94
N VAL A 553 -16.16 3.36 22.71
CA VAL A 553 -16.69 4.53 22.00
C VAL A 553 -18.18 4.33 21.79
N LYS A 554 -18.99 5.21 22.36
CA LYS A 554 -20.45 5.21 22.25
C LYS A 554 -20.92 6.27 21.27
N MET A 555 -21.98 5.95 20.54
CA MET A 555 -22.68 6.85 19.63
C MET A 555 -24.12 7.01 20.13
N LEU A 556 -24.54 8.25 20.33
CA LEU A 556 -25.84 8.61 20.88
C LEU A 556 -26.59 9.54 19.93
N HIS A 557 -27.91 9.43 19.88
CA HIS A 557 -28.77 10.37 19.17
C HIS A 557 -29.80 10.90 20.15
N ARG A 558 -29.79 12.22 20.40
CA ARG A 558 -30.64 12.86 21.43
C ARG A 558 -30.50 12.14 22.79
N TRP A 559 -29.25 11.83 23.17
CA TRP A 559 -28.89 11.05 24.38
C TRP A 559 -29.36 9.59 24.43
N ALA A 560 -30.09 9.10 23.43
CA ALA A 560 -30.43 7.69 23.32
C ALA A 560 -29.26 6.88 22.70
N PRO A 561 -28.89 5.72 23.26
CA PRO A 561 -27.85 4.87 22.68
C PRO A 561 -28.20 4.37 21.27
N VAL A 562 -27.29 4.58 20.33
CA VAL A 562 -27.42 4.08 18.95
C VAL A 562 -26.53 2.87 18.74
N ALA A 563 -25.26 2.99 19.11
CA ALA A 563 -24.29 1.92 18.96
C ALA A 563 -23.09 2.14 19.89
N GLU A 564 -22.30 1.08 20.07
CA GLU A 564 -20.99 1.15 20.69
C GLU A 564 -19.98 0.27 19.94
N THR A 565 -18.71 0.63 20.06
CA THR A 565 -17.58 -0.20 19.64
C THR A 565 -16.47 -0.12 20.68
N ARG A 566 -15.55 -1.09 20.67
CA ARG A 566 -14.44 -1.17 21.62
C ARG A 566 -13.13 -1.43 20.90
N PHE A 567 -12.04 -0.91 21.44
CA PHE A 567 -10.69 -1.10 20.92
C PHE A 567 -9.67 -1.27 22.05
N LEU A 568 -8.55 -1.93 21.76
CA LEU A 568 -7.46 -2.13 22.72
C LEU A 568 -6.44 -1.02 22.59
N VAL A 569 -6.09 -0.40 23.70
CA VAL A 569 -4.77 0.22 23.85
C VAL A 569 -3.90 -0.80 24.58
N ALA A 570 -2.98 -1.46 23.87
CA ALA A 570 -2.19 -2.54 24.46
C ALA A 570 -1.01 -1.96 25.26
N PRO A 571 -0.73 -2.46 26.48
CA PRO A 571 0.51 -2.12 27.15
C PRO A 571 1.70 -2.71 26.37
N LEU A 572 2.84 -2.03 26.39
CA LEU A 572 4.03 -2.42 25.63
C LEU A 572 4.95 -3.28 26.49
N THR A 573 5.35 -4.44 25.98
CA THR A 573 6.40 -5.28 26.58
C THR A 573 7.80 -4.89 26.10
N PHE A 574 7.89 -4.06 25.06
CA PHE A 574 9.13 -3.61 24.46
C PHE A 574 9.22 -2.07 24.44
N SER A 575 10.44 -1.56 24.67
CA SER A 575 10.85 -0.17 24.43
C SER A 575 12.08 -0.22 23.54
N ASN A 576 12.04 0.41 22.36
CA ASN A 576 13.13 0.35 21.39
C ASN A 576 13.56 -1.09 21.05
N ARG A 577 12.58 -2.00 20.93
CA ARG A 577 12.75 -3.44 20.64
C ARG A 577 13.49 -4.25 21.70
N GLN A 578 13.70 -3.67 22.88
CA GLN A 578 14.25 -4.34 24.06
C GLN A 578 13.16 -4.52 25.12
N PRO A 579 13.24 -5.52 26.00
CA PRO A 579 12.30 -5.67 27.11
C PRO A 579 12.18 -4.37 27.90
N ILE A 580 10.96 -3.90 28.10
CA ILE A 580 10.68 -2.61 28.75
C ILE A 580 11.17 -2.61 30.20
N ARG A 581 11.77 -1.49 30.64
CA ARG A 581 12.19 -1.31 32.04
C ARG A 581 11.05 -0.78 32.89
N GLN A 582 11.13 -0.97 34.20
CA GLN A 582 10.06 -0.61 35.12
C GLN A 582 9.70 0.89 35.08
N GLU A 583 10.70 1.77 35.04
CA GLU A 583 10.49 3.23 34.94
C GLU A 583 9.78 3.62 33.63
N GLU A 584 10.16 2.99 32.51
CA GLU A 584 9.54 3.21 31.21
C GLU A 584 8.11 2.69 31.18
N ALA A 585 7.87 1.50 31.73
CA ALA A 585 6.55 0.90 31.86
C ALA A 585 5.62 1.80 32.68
N LEU A 586 6.08 2.26 33.85
CA LEU A 586 5.31 3.16 34.70
C LEU A 586 4.95 4.45 33.96
N LYS A 587 5.88 5.03 33.21
CA LYS A 587 5.65 6.24 32.41
C LYS A 587 4.64 6.00 31.28
N LEU A 588 4.74 4.89 30.55
CA LEU A 588 3.91 4.61 29.37
C LEU A 588 2.53 4.05 29.71
N HIS A 589 2.36 3.38 30.85
CA HIS A 589 1.14 2.64 31.19
C HIS A 589 0.25 3.33 32.23
N SER A 590 0.67 4.45 32.82
CA SER A 590 -0.12 5.14 33.87
C SER A 590 -1.31 5.95 33.34
N GLY A 591 -1.40 6.17 32.02
CA GLY A 591 -2.31 7.13 31.41
C GLY A 591 -1.78 8.57 31.46
N PRO A 592 -2.59 9.57 31.03
CA PRO A 592 -2.11 10.94 30.93
C PRO A 592 -1.95 11.57 32.32
N PRO A 593 -1.07 12.57 32.47
CA PRO A 593 -0.94 13.33 33.71
C PRO A 593 -2.30 13.82 34.22
N LYS A 594 -2.53 13.71 35.53
CA LYS A 594 -3.78 14.10 36.21
C LYS A 594 -5.04 13.40 35.71
N ASN A 595 -4.93 12.30 34.95
CA ASN A 595 -6.07 11.60 34.33
C ASN A 595 -6.91 12.50 33.39
N ALA A 596 -6.30 13.55 32.84
CA ALA A 596 -6.98 14.52 31.98
C ALA A 596 -6.57 14.30 30.52
N TYR A 597 -7.50 13.77 29.72
CA TYR A 597 -7.30 13.57 28.29
C TYR A 597 -7.50 14.85 27.47
N MET A 598 -8.25 15.83 28.00
CA MET A 598 -8.49 17.13 27.38
C MET A 598 -8.47 18.21 28.47
N GLU A 599 -8.32 19.48 28.07
CA GLU A 599 -8.47 20.61 29.00
C GLU A 599 -9.89 20.69 29.60
N GLN A 600 -10.90 20.33 28.79
CA GLN A 600 -12.28 20.24 29.23
C GLN A 600 -12.53 18.94 30.02
N SER A 601 -13.17 19.05 31.19
CA SER A 601 -13.64 17.91 31.98
C SER A 601 -15.06 17.51 31.60
N PHE A 602 -15.32 16.20 31.54
CA PHE A 602 -16.62 15.62 31.21
C PHE A 602 -17.28 14.87 32.37
N GLN A 603 -16.78 15.02 33.60
CA GLN A 603 -17.29 14.30 34.78
C GLN A 603 -18.78 14.51 35.03
N ALA A 604 -19.34 15.67 34.66
CA ALA A 604 -20.78 15.95 34.78
C ALA A 604 -21.66 14.98 33.95
N LEU A 605 -21.11 14.36 32.89
CA LEU A 605 -21.83 13.41 32.04
C LEU A 605 -21.87 11.99 32.61
N ASN A 606 -21.08 11.70 33.66
CA ASN A 606 -21.04 10.36 34.26
C ASN A 606 -22.42 9.91 34.73
N ASN A 607 -23.15 10.79 35.44
CA ASN A 607 -24.49 10.48 35.93
C ASN A 607 -25.49 10.32 34.77
N ALA A 608 -25.42 11.19 33.77
CA ALA A 608 -26.32 11.16 32.62
C ALA A 608 -26.16 9.89 31.76
N LEU A 609 -24.93 9.36 31.67
CA LEU A 609 -24.61 8.17 30.88
C LEU A 609 -24.54 6.88 31.71
N ASN A 610 -24.89 6.96 33.00
CA ASN A 610 -24.79 5.85 33.97
C ASN A 610 -23.38 5.21 33.99
N ILE A 611 -22.35 6.05 34.02
CA ILE A 611 -20.94 5.66 34.03
C ILE A 611 -20.39 5.90 35.44
N HIS A 612 -20.03 4.83 36.14
CA HIS A 612 -19.48 4.90 37.49
C HIS A 612 -17.99 4.53 37.49
N ILE A 613 -17.16 5.40 38.07
CA ILE A 613 -15.73 5.14 38.27
C ILE A 613 -15.59 4.29 39.53
N ASN A 614 -15.08 3.07 39.40
CA ASN A 614 -14.82 2.19 40.53
C ASN A 614 -13.40 2.46 41.08
N PRO A 615 -13.24 2.93 42.33
CA PRO A 615 -11.92 3.20 42.92
C PRO A 615 -10.98 1.99 42.91
N GLY A 616 -11.52 0.77 43.08
CA GLY A 616 -10.72 -0.46 43.03
C GLY A 616 -10.11 -0.72 41.65
N GLN A 617 -10.85 -0.45 40.57
CA GLN A 617 -10.34 -0.58 39.20
C GLN A 617 -9.25 0.46 38.90
N VAL A 618 -9.39 1.67 39.45
CA VAL A 618 -8.36 2.73 39.31
C VAL A 618 -7.07 2.32 40.02
N GLU A 619 -7.17 1.77 41.22
CA GLU A 619 -6.00 1.33 41.97
C GLU A 619 -5.33 0.10 41.33
N GLU A 620 -6.12 -0.85 40.84
CA GLU A 620 -5.62 -1.98 40.06
C GLU A 620 -4.89 -1.51 38.78
N ALA A 621 -5.40 -0.50 38.09
CA ALA A 621 -4.75 0.07 36.90
C ALA A 621 -3.40 0.72 37.24
N LYS A 622 -3.29 1.44 38.36
CA LYS A 622 -2.01 2.00 38.83
C LYS A 622 -1.00 0.90 39.16
N HIS A 623 -1.44 -0.15 39.85
CA HIS A 623 -0.59 -1.30 40.14
C HIS A 623 -0.09 -1.96 38.85
N LYS A 624 -0.99 -2.18 37.88
CA LYS A 624 -0.65 -2.78 36.58
C LYS A 624 0.34 -1.93 35.75
N ALA A 625 0.32 -0.61 35.91
CA ALA A 625 1.17 0.29 35.14
C ALA A 625 2.68 0.04 35.35
N GLY A 626 3.08 -0.38 36.56
CA GLY A 626 4.47 -0.67 36.90
C GLY A 626 4.93 -2.11 36.63
N LEU A 627 4.07 -2.98 36.08
CA LEU A 627 4.43 -4.38 35.82
C LEU A 627 5.47 -4.50 34.71
N THR A 628 6.37 -5.46 34.86
CA THR A 628 7.37 -5.85 33.84
C THR A 628 7.51 -7.37 33.76
N GLY A 629 8.26 -7.86 32.77
CA GLY A 629 8.53 -9.29 32.61
C GLY A 629 7.25 -10.12 32.45
N SER A 630 7.23 -11.33 33.03
CA SER A 630 6.12 -12.28 32.87
C SER A 630 4.78 -11.76 33.40
N GLN A 631 4.78 -10.91 34.43
CA GLN A 631 3.55 -10.31 34.96
C GLN A 631 2.91 -9.35 33.95
N LEU A 632 3.73 -8.54 33.27
CA LEU A 632 3.28 -7.67 32.19
C LEU A 632 2.80 -8.48 30.97
N GLU A 633 3.54 -9.53 30.59
CA GLU A 633 3.13 -10.42 29.50
C GLU A 633 1.77 -11.07 29.76
N ASN A 634 1.52 -11.52 30.99
CA ASN A 634 0.23 -12.10 31.37
C ASN A 634 -0.91 -11.07 31.30
N TRP A 635 -0.63 -9.81 31.68
CA TRP A 635 -1.61 -8.74 31.53
C TRP A 635 -1.91 -8.45 30.05
N VAL A 636 -0.87 -8.33 29.21
CA VAL A 636 -1.03 -8.15 27.75
C VAL A 636 -1.83 -9.31 27.16
N ASP A 637 -1.46 -10.55 27.43
CA ASP A 637 -2.12 -11.74 26.89
C ASP A 637 -3.60 -11.82 27.32
N SER A 638 -3.92 -11.43 28.56
CA SER A 638 -5.29 -11.36 29.05
C SER A 638 -6.11 -10.33 28.26
N MET A 639 -5.56 -9.14 28.02
CA MET A 639 -6.21 -8.09 27.24
C MET A 639 -6.36 -8.49 25.77
N VAL A 640 -5.32 -9.06 25.17
CA VAL A 640 -5.35 -9.54 23.78
C VAL A 640 -6.43 -10.62 23.62
N ASN A 641 -6.51 -11.60 24.52
CA ASN A 641 -7.54 -12.66 24.46
C ASN A 641 -8.99 -12.13 24.58
N SER A 642 -9.20 -10.95 25.16
CA SER A 642 -10.53 -10.31 25.23
C SER A 642 -11.04 -9.83 23.88
N LEU A 643 -10.13 -9.54 22.94
CA LEU A 643 -10.41 -8.95 21.63
C LEU A 643 -10.01 -9.83 20.46
N TRP A 644 -9.13 -10.79 20.69
CA TRP A 644 -8.60 -11.69 19.68
C TRP A 644 -8.86 -13.13 20.09
N SER A 645 -8.94 -14.01 19.10
CA SER A 645 -9.02 -15.45 19.31
C SER A 645 -8.01 -16.14 18.40
N ALA A 646 -7.23 -17.06 18.96
CA ALA A 646 -6.50 -18.03 18.15
C ALA A 646 -7.52 -18.97 17.51
N VAL A 647 -7.67 -18.85 16.19
CA VAL A 647 -8.62 -19.65 15.40
C VAL A 647 -8.03 -21.03 15.18
N ASP A 648 -6.76 -21.09 14.79
CA ASP A 648 -6.08 -22.35 14.53
C ASP A 648 -4.55 -22.21 14.60
N ILE A 649 -3.85 -23.35 14.65
CA ILE A 649 -2.40 -23.43 14.65
C ILE A 649 -1.94 -24.67 13.89
N CYS A 650 -0.92 -24.52 13.06
CA CYS A 650 -0.34 -25.59 12.27
C CYS A 650 1.18 -25.65 12.44
N ALA A 651 1.78 -26.79 12.10
CA ALA A 651 3.22 -26.99 12.08
C ALA A 651 3.75 -26.94 10.64
N SER A 652 4.83 -26.21 10.40
CA SER A 652 5.44 -26.13 9.07
C SER A 652 6.29 -27.35 8.73
N GLY A 653 6.68 -28.13 9.74
CA GLY A 653 7.48 -29.36 9.62
C GLY A 653 6.97 -30.45 10.57
N PRO A 654 7.78 -31.48 10.87
CA PRO A 654 7.39 -32.54 11.79
C PRO A 654 7.00 -31.99 13.17
N THR A 655 5.89 -32.47 13.73
CA THR A 655 5.42 -32.08 15.06
C THR A 655 5.09 -33.30 15.91
N SER A 656 5.35 -33.19 17.22
CA SER A 656 5.01 -34.23 18.19
C SER A 656 3.61 -34.06 18.78
N CYS A 657 2.93 -32.95 18.49
CA CYS A 657 1.58 -32.67 18.96
C CYS A 657 0.53 -33.30 18.02
N PRO A 658 -0.21 -34.34 18.45
CA PRO A 658 -1.05 -35.15 17.56
C PRO A 658 -2.29 -34.41 16.99
N VAL A 659 -2.66 -33.27 17.57
CA VAL A 659 -3.81 -32.46 17.15
C VAL A 659 -3.42 -31.31 16.21
N THR A 660 -2.12 -31.12 15.94
CA THR A 660 -1.63 -30.04 15.08
C THR A 660 -1.50 -30.53 13.65
N GLN A 661 -2.16 -29.85 12.70
CA GLN A 661 -2.08 -30.18 11.27
C GLN A 661 -0.81 -29.61 10.63
N THR A 662 -0.41 -30.19 9.50
CA THR A 662 0.66 -29.64 8.66
C THR A 662 0.17 -28.38 7.94
N CYS A 663 0.92 -27.27 8.01
CA CYS A 663 0.49 -25.98 7.48
C CYS A 663 0.12 -26.01 5.99
N SER A 664 0.86 -26.74 5.16
CA SER A 664 0.60 -26.86 3.72
C SER A 664 -0.70 -27.60 3.37
N GLN A 665 -1.30 -28.32 4.33
CA GLN A 665 -2.57 -29.03 4.14
C GLN A 665 -3.78 -28.20 4.61
N THR A 666 -3.54 -27.05 5.25
CA THR A 666 -4.60 -26.14 5.69
C THR A 666 -5.10 -25.28 4.53
N THR A 667 -6.22 -24.58 4.72
CA THR A 667 -6.80 -23.65 3.74
C THR A 667 -6.49 -22.17 4.04
N TRP A 668 -5.84 -21.90 5.17
CA TRP A 668 -5.63 -20.56 5.71
C TRP A 668 -4.16 -20.20 5.87
N SER A 669 -3.25 -21.18 6.01
CA SER A 669 -1.84 -20.91 6.23
C SER A 669 -1.22 -20.16 5.05
N SER A 670 -0.22 -19.33 5.34
CA SER A 670 0.61 -18.72 4.29
C SER A 670 1.40 -19.76 3.49
N LEU A 671 1.56 -20.97 4.02
CA LEU A 671 2.24 -22.11 3.40
C LEU A 671 1.28 -23.03 2.63
N SER A 672 -0.03 -22.75 2.65
CA SER A 672 -1.00 -23.49 1.83
C SER A 672 -0.83 -23.16 0.33
N PRO A 673 -1.21 -24.07 -0.58
CA PRO A 673 -1.13 -23.83 -2.02
C PRO A 673 -1.90 -22.56 -2.43
N ASP A 674 -1.27 -21.71 -3.24
CA ASP A 674 -1.83 -20.49 -3.79
C ASP A 674 -1.61 -20.38 -5.32
N PRO A 675 -2.24 -21.25 -6.14
CA PRO A 675 -1.89 -21.43 -7.55
C PRO A 675 -2.08 -20.19 -8.44
N LYS A 676 -2.90 -19.22 -7.98
CA LYS A 676 -3.10 -17.94 -8.69
C LYS A 676 -1.88 -17.02 -8.61
N SER A 677 -1.01 -17.20 -7.62
CA SER A 677 0.20 -16.41 -7.41
C SER A 677 1.50 -17.21 -7.64
N GLU A 678 1.42 -18.54 -7.64
CA GLU A 678 2.55 -19.41 -7.92
C GLU A 678 2.99 -19.32 -9.39
N LEU A 679 4.30 -19.29 -9.60
CA LEU A 679 4.95 -19.24 -10.91
C LEU A 679 5.61 -20.60 -11.17
N GLY A 680 5.25 -21.23 -12.28
CA GLY A 680 5.69 -22.57 -12.68
C GLY A 680 6.59 -22.56 -13.92
N PRO A 681 6.85 -23.73 -14.54
CA PRO A 681 7.57 -23.79 -15.80
C PRO A 681 6.80 -23.07 -16.92
N VAL A 682 7.54 -22.59 -17.92
CA VAL A 682 6.97 -22.02 -19.15
C VAL A 682 6.27 -23.15 -19.92
N LYS A 683 5.01 -22.91 -20.31
CA LYS A 683 4.21 -23.85 -21.10
C LYS A 683 4.62 -23.85 -22.58
N PRO A 684 4.17 -24.83 -23.40
CA PRO A 684 4.50 -24.89 -24.83
C PRO A 684 4.08 -23.65 -25.64
N ASP A 685 3.06 -22.93 -25.20
CA ASP A 685 2.59 -21.66 -25.79
C ASP A 685 3.41 -20.44 -25.33
N GLY A 686 4.50 -20.64 -24.59
CA GLY A 686 5.36 -19.57 -24.08
C GLY A 686 4.81 -18.82 -22.88
N ARG A 687 3.65 -19.21 -22.32
CA ARG A 687 2.95 -18.51 -21.22
C ARG A 687 3.16 -19.20 -19.86
N LEU A 688 2.81 -18.48 -18.78
CA LEU A 688 2.71 -19.04 -17.42
C LEU A 688 1.26 -19.20 -16.95
N ARG A 689 0.40 -18.22 -17.27
CA ARG A 689 -1.03 -18.26 -17.01
C ARG A 689 -1.72 -19.25 -17.95
#